data_AF-A0A5J4SRS3-F1
#
_entry.id   AF-A0A5J4SRS3-F1
#
_cell.length_a   1.000
_cell.length_b   1.000
_cell.length_c   1.000
_cell.angle_alpha   90.00
_cell.angle_beta   90.00
_cell.angle_gamma   90.00
#
_symmetry.space_group_name_H-M   'P 1'
#
loop_
_entity.id
_entity.type
_entity.pdbx_description
1 polymer ?
#
loop_
_entity_poly.entity_id
_entity_poly.type
_entity_poly.pdbx_seq_one_letter_code
_entity_poly.pdbx_strand_id
1 'polypeptide(L)'
;MDTKQIVRKTLLHTGVIVLFFLLVFIYFQPVFEGKVLQQADMTQFEGMSHELIEYGESSGWTGSMFSGMPSYHITGYSTGMDFVGWVRGHVLQVFTSETACPFLILLITAYILFLVLGAPWWLAILGSIATAFSSYNIIIVLAGHMTKAWTLSFVPLALAGMLLIFKKKYWGGGVLFTWGLAFMLVSNHLQITYYAALFFAILFIGFTVEQLRKRSYKHWSIASAVLSAGVLLAVLSNINTLYINYESGQESMRGKAELTPLNADTDAVEAPVSTGLDKDYVFVWSYGKAETLTFLVPHAKGGGSGGSLGKDSHLYKELKAHGAQVGKEVQTYTYWGDKPFTSGPVYFGAVVCFLFLFAFFIVPKNFKWGLLGATVFFIFLAWGRNLAGFNDWMYYHFPLYGKFRAVEMALVIPGFTFPILAVLAIKELINNKIETLKLKKSLYWSAGITAGICFLLWVMPSAFFNFESPNYDAQFQNQVPDWYYYSLLEDRKELLASDARRSFIFIVLAAGVVWTYIQSKNRKKMLPFLGVGLCVLILCDLWSVDRRYLSTKDFESKKSYKEKVFQKTLADNLILQDPTLSYRVLNLNNPFNESGTSYYHKSIGGYHAAKLGRYQDLIDRRLTKEIQSIINALQTATTVDDLHPVLANCPTLNMLNDKYIIYNPEQPPLVNPYINGNAWFVHSYRFVDTPDEEMAALETLNPKTEAVFDKSFESELQALQLVPDSSASIEMTAYYPNRVEYNSSSAQTGLAVFSEVYYKNGWKAFIDGQPVAISRADWILRAIPIPAGKHRIEFVFDPDDVRICGTITTIFSGLLVLLLVIGAIGGGVRGMKKMNE
;
A
#
# COMPACT_ATOMS: atom_id res chain seq x y z
N MET A 1 -25.12 -28.09 27.43
CA MET A 1 -25.82 -27.55 26.23
C MET A 1 -26.08 -28.76 25.37
N ASP A 2 -27.33 -29.08 25.01
CA ASP A 2 -27.68 -30.32 24.29
C ASP A 2 -26.79 -30.49 23.03
N THR A 3 -26.16 -31.67 22.88
CA THR A 3 -25.29 -32.03 21.74
C THR A 3 -25.95 -31.72 20.39
N LYS A 4 -27.27 -31.94 20.27
CA LYS A 4 -28.03 -31.59 19.05
C LYS A 4 -28.02 -30.08 18.77
N GLN A 5 -28.03 -29.25 19.81
CA GLN A 5 -28.00 -27.79 19.68
C GLN A 5 -26.62 -27.28 19.27
N ILE A 6 -25.54 -27.92 19.74
CA ILE A 6 -24.16 -27.61 19.31
C ILE A 6 -24.00 -27.96 17.84
N VAL A 7 -24.34 -29.20 17.44
CA VAL A 7 -24.24 -29.66 16.05
C VAL A 7 -25.04 -28.75 15.10
N ARG A 8 -26.28 -28.40 15.47
CA ARG A 8 -27.11 -27.50 14.65
C ARG A 8 -26.49 -26.12 14.49
N LYS A 9 -25.89 -25.55 15.54
CA LYS A 9 -25.20 -24.25 15.45
C LYS A 9 -23.93 -24.32 14.63
N THR A 10 -23.14 -25.38 14.80
CA THR A 10 -21.93 -25.61 13.99
C THR A 10 -22.28 -25.72 12.51
N LEU A 11 -23.24 -26.57 12.15
CA LEU A 11 -23.69 -26.74 10.76
C LEU A 11 -24.20 -25.43 10.15
N LEU A 12 -24.95 -24.62 10.92
CA LEU A 12 -25.40 -23.31 10.48
C LEU A 12 -24.22 -22.39 10.12
N HIS A 13 -23.26 -22.24 11.02
CA HIS A 13 -22.11 -21.35 10.80
C HIS A 13 -21.17 -21.87 9.70
N THR A 14 -21.00 -23.18 9.59
CA THR A 14 -20.29 -23.81 8.46
C THR A 14 -20.99 -23.50 7.13
N GLY A 15 -22.33 -23.59 7.08
CA GLY A 15 -23.11 -23.21 5.89
C GLY A 15 -22.93 -21.74 5.50
N VAL A 16 -22.77 -20.83 6.47
CA VAL A 16 -22.45 -19.42 6.20
C VAL A 16 -21.05 -19.25 5.60
N ILE A 17 -20.06 -19.98 6.10
CA ILE A 17 -18.70 -19.93 5.54
C ILE A 17 -18.68 -20.45 4.10
N VAL A 18 -19.42 -21.54 3.81
CA VAL A 18 -19.59 -22.05 2.44
C VAL A 18 -20.27 -21.02 1.54
N LEU A 19 -21.30 -20.31 2.03
CA LEU A 19 -21.93 -19.22 1.29
C LEU A 19 -20.94 -18.10 0.95
N PHE A 20 -20.10 -17.68 1.90
CA PHE A 20 -19.08 -16.67 1.64
C PHE A 20 -18.05 -17.13 0.62
N PHE A 21 -17.61 -18.40 0.72
CA PHE A 21 -16.73 -18.99 -0.29
C PHE A 21 -17.37 -18.95 -1.68
N LEU A 22 -18.64 -19.35 -1.82
CA LEU A 22 -19.37 -19.32 -3.09
C LEU A 22 -19.51 -17.90 -3.64
N LEU A 23 -19.79 -16.90 -2.80
CA LEU A 23 -19.86 -15.50 -3.21
C LEU A 23 -18.54 -15.00 -3.78
N VAL A 24 -17.42 -15.28 -3.10
CA VAL A 24 -16.08 -14.92 -3.55
C VAL A 24 -15.70 -15.69 -4.82
N PHE A 25 -16.01 -16.99 -4.87
CA PHE A 25 -15.78 -17.83 -6.04
C PHE A 25 -16.49 -17.29 -7.28
N ILE A 26 -17.76 -16.90 -7.17
CA ILE A 26 -18.54 -16.34 -8.27
C ILE A 26 -17.97 -14.98 -8.71
N TYR A 27 -17.60 -14.11 -7.75
CA TYR A 27 -17.09 -12.78 -8.08
C TYR A 27 -15.73 -12.85 -8.79
N PHE A 28 -14.82 -13.67 -8.28
CA PHE A 28 -13.43 -13.82 -8.74
C PHE A 28 -13.22 -15.09 -9.59
N GLN A 29 -14.28 -15.56 -10.26
CA GLN A 29 -14.29 -16.79 -11.03
C GLN A 29 -13.09 -16.95 -11.99
N PRO A 30 -12.63 -15.92 -12.74
CA PRO A 30 -11.43 -16.01 -13.57
C PRO A 30 -10.16 -16.44 -12.83
N VAL A 31 -10.00 -16.07 -11.56
CA VAL A 31 -8.79 -16.41 -10.80
C VAL A 31 -8.72 -17.90 -10.52
N PHE A 32 -9.88 -18.54 -10.31
CA PHE A 32 -9.97 -20.00 -10.17
C PHE A 32 -9.77 -20.76 -11.48
N GLU A 33 -9.85 -20.07 -12.63
CA GLU A 33 -9.46 -20.60 -13.95
C GLU A 33 -7.95 -20.45 -14.23
N GLY A 34 -7.17 -19.92 -13.28
CA GLY A 34 -5.73 -19.65 -13.47
C GLY A 34 -5.43 -18.35 -14.23
N LYS A 35 -6.42 -17.47 -14.42
CA LYS A 35 -6.21 -16.12 -14.96
C LYS A 35 -5.71 -15.18 -13.86
N VAL A 36 -4.98 -14.16 -14.26
CA VAL A 36 -4.40 -13.14 -13.37
C VAL A 36 -4.92 -11.76 -13.76
N LEU A 37 -4.93 -10.85 -12.79
CA LEU A 37 -5.29 -9.46 -13.00
C LEU A 37 -4.00 -8.69 -13.34
N GLN A 38 -4.03 -7.89 -14.40
CA GLN A 38 -2.91 -7.00 -14.71
C GLN A 38 -2.91 -5.85 -13.69
N GLN A 39 -2.08 -5.97 -12.66
CA GLN A 39 -1.95 -4.99 -11.58
C GLN A 39 -0.60 -4.30 -11.70
N ALA A 40 -0.59 -2.97 -11.90
CA ALA A 40 0.64 -2.21 -12.10
C ALA A 40 1.66 -2.44 -10.96
N ASP A 41 1.20 -2.42 -9.70
CA ASP A 41 2.07 -2.69 -8.55
C ASP A 41 2.65 -4.12 -8.55
N MET A 42 1.89 -5.12 -9.02
CA MET A 42 2.38 -6.50 -9.11
C MET A 42 3.37 -6.67 -10.25
N THR A 43 3.15 -6.00 -11.38
CA THR A 43 4.14 -5.91 -12.46
C THR A 43 5.45 -5.31 -11.94
N GLN A 44 5.35 -4.19 -11.22
CA GLN A 44 6.55 -3.58 -10.64
C GLN A 44 7.26 -4.57 -9.70
N PHE A 45 6.50 -5.19 -8.79
CA PHE A 45 7.01 -6.21 -7.85
C PHE A 45 7.68 -7.40 -8.53
N GLU A 46 7.10 -7.95 -9.60
CA GLU A 46 7.72 -9.07 -10.33
C GLU A 46 9.08 -8.68 -10.93
N GLY A 47 9.21 -7.45 -11.46
CA GLY A 47 10.50 -6.91 -11.89
C GLY A 47 11.50 -6.74 -10.75
N MET A 48 11.06 -6.16 -9.62
CA MET A 48 11.91 -5.91 -8.45
C MET A 48 12.41 -7.19 -7.75
N SER A 49 11.58 -8.25 -7.73
CA SER A 49 11.83 -9.46 -6.94
C SER A 49 12.55 -10.56 -7.71
N HIS A 50 12.73 -10.42 -9.02
CA HIS A 50 13.21 -11.49 -9.90
C HIS A 50 14.57 -12.06 -9.46
N GLU A 51 15.57 -11.20 -9.24
CA GLU A 51 16.91 -11.61 -8.79
C GLU A 51 16.86 -12.41 -7.47
N LEU A 52 16.03 -11.96 -6.52
CA LEU A 52 15.90 -12.60 -5.21
C LEU A 52 15.23 -13.96 -5.30
N ILE A 53 14.24 -14.10 -6.19
CA ILE A 53 13.55 -15.36 -6.45
C ILE A 53 14.50 -16.36 -7.14
N GLU A 54 15.27 -15.91 -8.14
CA GLU A 54 16.26 -16.76 -8.83
C GLU A 54 17.40 -17.19 -7.91
N TYR A 55 17.84 -16.32 -7.01
CA TYR A 55 18.87 -16.67 -6.02
C TYR A 55 18.42 -17.83 -5.11
N GLY A 56 17.12 -17.96 -4.83
CA GLY A 56 16.53 -19.09 -4.12
C GLY A 56 16.78 -19.13 -2.61
N GLU A 57 17.67 -18.28 -2.10
CA GLU A 57 17.93 -18.07 -0.67
C GLU A 57 17.42 -16.70 -0.18
N SER A 58 17.25 -16.54 1.12
CA SER A 58 16.84 -15.26 1.73
C SER A 58 17.98 -14.24 1.65
N SER A 59 17.75 -13.12 0.97
CA SER A 59 18.67 -11.99 0.93
C SER A 59 17.95 -10.71 1.38
N GLY A 60 18.62 -9.94 2.25
CA GLY A 60 18.19 -8.61 2.68
C GLY A 60 18.63 -7.48 1.73
N TRP A 61 19.29 -7.83 0.63
CA TRP A 61 19.81 -6.90 -0.38
C TRP A 61 19.54 -7.41 -1.80
N THR A 62 19.33 -6.50 -2.74
CA THR A 62 19.30 -6.78 -4.18
C THR A 62 20.25 -5.84 -4.90
N GLY A 63 20.98 -6.35 -5.90
CA GLY A 63 21.79 -5.53 -6.81
C GLY A 63 21.07 -5.22 -8.13
N SER A 64 19.85 -5.74 -8.33
CA SER A 64 19.08 -5.58 -9.55
C SER A 64 18.52 -4.17 -9.80
N MET A 65 18.41 -3.35 -8.75
CA MET A 65 17.80 -2.01 -8.82
C MET A 65 18.64 -0.95 -8.14
N PHE A 66 18.64 0.26 -8.70
CA PHE A 66 19.35 1.43 -8.16
C PHE A 66 20.80 1.11 -7.80
N SER A 67 21.48 0.31 -8.62
CA SER A 67 22.86 -0.14 -8.36
C SER A 67 23.05 -0.97 -7.08
N GLY A 68 22.00 -1.29 -6.34
CA GLY A 68 22.05 -1.91 -5.02
C GLY A 68 21.15 -1.23 -4.02
N MET A 69 20.23 -1.98 -3.41
CA MET A 69 19.41 -1.48 -2.30
C MET A 69 18.93 -2.59 -1.36
N PRO A 70 18.50 -2.27 -0.13
CA PRO A 70 17.86 -3.23 0.75
C PRO A 70 16.59 -3.83 0.11
N SER A 71 16.46 -5.15 0.12
CA SER A 71 15.31 -5.89 -0.44
C SER A 71 14.15 -6.04 0.54
N TYR A 72 14.28 -5.45 1.73
CA TYR A 72 13.36 -5.52 2.85
C TYR A 72 11.88 -5.30 2.50
N HIS A 73 11.58 -4.39 1.58
CA HIS A 73 10.23 -4.05 1.13
C HIS A 73 9.87 -4.65 -0.24
N ILE A 74 10.78 -5.44 -0.82
CA ILE A 74 10.55 -6.22 -2.02
C ILE A 74 9.98 -7.57 -1.56
N THR A 75 10.80 -8.59 -1.31
CA THR A 75 10.31 -9.93 -0.93
C THR A 75 10.04 -10.10 0.58
N GLY A 76 10.45 -9.13 1.39
CA GLY A 76 10.56 -9.30 2.85
C GLY A 76 11.85 -10.03 3.22
N TYR A 77 12.45 -9.65 4.34
CA TYR A 77 13.66 -10.29 4.87
C TYR A 77 13.50 -10.57 6.37
N SER A 78 13.80 -11.80 6.77
CA SER A 78 13.82 -12.23 8.16
C SER A 78 14.88 -13.31 8.30
N THR A 79 15.67 -13.23 9.37
CA THR A 79 16.64 -14.26 9.75
C THR A 79 16.03 -15.37 10.61
N GLY A 80 14.77 -15.21 11.01
CA GLY A 80 14.03 -16.14 11.89
C GLY A 80 12.67 -16.55 11.33
N MET A 81 12.00 -17.49 11.99
CA MET A 81 10.67 -17.96 11.61
C MET A 81 9.60 -16.95 12.04
N ASP A 82 8.78 -16.50 11.11
CA ASP A 82 7.57 -15.75 11.42
C ASP A 82 6.36 -16.69 11.40
N PHE A 83 5.93 -17.17 12.57
CA PHE A 83 4.78 -18.06 12.67
C PHE A 83 3.45 -17.35 12.40
N VAL A 84 3.33 -16.05 12.63
CA VAL A 84 2.10 -15.29 12.32
C VAL A 84 1.96 -15.16 10.81
N GLY A 85 3.04 -14.79 10.13
CA GLY A 85 3.12 -14.75 8.67
C GLY A 85 2.90 -16.12 8.05
N TRP A 86 3.46 -17.18 8.65
CA TRP A 86 3.22 -18.55 8.21
C TRP A 86 1.74 -18.93 8.31
N VAL A 87 1.06 -18.66 9.44
CA VAL A 87 -0.39 -18.92 9.57
C VAL A 87 -1.18 -18.12 8.53
N ARG A 88 -0.83 -16.85 8.29
CA ARG A 88 -1.49 -16.05 7.26
C ARG A 88 -1.31 -16.66 5.87
N GLY A 89 -0.08 -16.98 5.48
CA GLY A 89 0.25 -17.48 4.14
C GLY A 89 -0.13 -18.94 3.86
N HIS A 90 -0.13 -19.80 4.88
CA HIS A 90 -0.32 -21.25 4.70
C HIS A 90 -1.59 -21.81 5.31
N VAL A 91 -2.30 -21.07 6.18
CA VAL A 91 -3.57 -21.53 6.76
C VAL A 91 -4.73 -20.71 6.22
N LEU A 92 -4.60 -19.37 6.19
CA LEU A 92 -5.68 -18.51 5.73
C LEU A 92 -5.83 -18.48 4.21
N GLN A 93 -4.73 -18.66 3.45
CA GLN A 93 -4.75 -18.65 1.99
C GLN A 93 -5.07 -20.00 1.32
N VAL A 94 -5.19 -21.10 2.08
CA VAL A 94 -5.33 -22.47 1.52
C VAL A 94 -6.52 -22.62 0.57
N PHE A 95 -7.61 -21.87 0.82
CA PHE A 95 -8.87 -22.07 0.13
C PHE A 95 -9.03 -21.22 -1.14
N THR A 96 -8.22 -20.18 -1.35
CA THR A 96 -8.46 -19.18 -2.40
C THR A 96 -7.17 -18.50 -2.87
N SER A 97 -7.18 -17.94 -4.08
CA SER A 97 -6.05 -17.16 -4.60
C SER A 97 -5.71 -15.92 -3.78
N GLU A 98 -4.49 -15.40 -3.95
CA GLU A 98 -4.02 -14.19 -3.27
C GLU A 98 -4.93 -12.97 -3.49
N THR A 99 -5.48 -12.81 -4.70
CA THR A 99 -6.40 -11.74 -5.06
C THR A 99 -7.76 -11.84 -4.35
N ALA A 100 -8.31 -13.06 -4.22
CA ALA A 100 -9.66 -13.29 -3.70
C ALA A 100 -9.69 -13.52 -2.17
N CYS A 101 -8.59 -14.00 -1.60
CA CYS A 101 -8.52 -14.40 -0.19
C CYS A 101 -8.84 -13.28 0.82
N PRO A 102 -8.33 -12.04 0.66
CA PRO A 102 -8.65 -10.95 1.58
C PRO A 102 -10.16 -10.71 1.73
N PHE A 103 -10.96 -10.90 0.67
CA PHE A 103 -12.41 -10.75 0.72
C PHE A 103 -13.09 -11.85 1.50
N LEU A 104 -12.65 -13.11 1.34
CA LEU A 104 -13.18 -14.22 2.12
C LEU A 104 -12.90 -14.02 3.62
N ILE A 105 -11.67 -13.62 3.95
CA ILE A 105 -11.28 -13.32 5.33
C ILE A 105 -12.07 -12.13 5.87
N LEU A 106 -12.23 -11.05 5.09
CA LEU A 106 -13.02 -9.89 5.49
C LEU A 106 -14.50 -10.25 5.76
N LEU A 107 -15.13 -11.09 4.93
CA LEU A 107 -16.48 -11.59 5.17
C LEU A 107 -16.58 -12.36 6.49
N ILE A 108 -15.62 -13.24 6.78
CA ILE A 108 -15.57 -14.06 7.99
C ILE A 108 -15.32 -13.21 9.24
N THR A 109 -14.34 -12.30 9.22
CA THR A 109 -14.02 -11.46 10.39
C THR A 109 -15.14 -10.45 10.66
N ALA A 110 -15.75 -9.88 9.63
CA ALA A 110 -16.95 -9.05 9.77
C ALA A 110 -18.12 -9.85 10.35
N TYR A 111 -18.30 -11.11 9.93
CA TYR A 111 -19.36 -11.98 10.46
C TYR A 111 -19.19 -12.20 11.96
N ILE A 112 -17.96 -12.49 12.41
CA ILE A 112 -17.61 -12.61 13.83
C ILE A 112 -17.92 -11.30 14.57
N LEU A 113 -17.53 -10.15 14.02
CA LEU A 113 -17.84 -8.83 14.59
C LEU A 113 -19.34 -8.63 14.80
N PHE A 114 -20.17 -8.91 13.80
CA PHE A 114 -21.62 -8.72 13.90
C PHE A 114 -22.28 -9.68 14.90
N LEU A 115 -21.82 -10.93 14.97
CA LEU A 115 -22.23 -11.87 16.02
C LEU A 115 -21.85 -11.35 17.41
N VAL A 116 -20.64 -10.81 17.58
CA VAL A 116 -20.19 -10.19 18.83
C VAL A 116 -21.03 -8.98 19.19
N LEU A 117 -21.42 -8.15 18.23
CA LEU A 117 -22.36 -7.03 18.43
C LEU A 117 -23.78 -7.50 18.81
N GLY A 118 -24.07 -8.80 18.70
CA GLY A 118 -25.33 -9.42 19.08
C GLY A 118 -26.37 -9.41 17.96
N ALA A 119 -25.94 -9.25 16.71
CA ALA A 119 -26.82 -9.47 15.56
C ALA A 119 -27.11 -10.98 15.40
N PRO A 120 -28.33 -11.37 15.00
CA PRO A 120 -28.59 -12.76 14.61
C PRO A 120 -27.79 -13.14 13.36
N TRP A 121 -27.54 -14.43 13.17
CA TRP A 121 -26.66 -14.95 12.10
C TRP A 121 -27.01 -14.43 10.70
N TRP A 122 -28.28 -14.32 10.33
CA TRP A 122 -28.69 -13.83 9.01
C TRP A 122 -28.39 -12.33 8.83
N LEU A 123 -28.48 -11.55 9.91
CA LEU A 123 -28.17 -10.13 9.89
C LEU A 123 -26.65 -9.91 9.88
N ALA A 124 -25.90 -10.81 10.51
CA ALA A 124 -24.45 -10.83 10.42
C ALA A 124 -23.97 -11.11 8.99
N ILE A 125 -24.65 -11.97 8.21
CA ILE A 125 -24.37 -12.17 6.76
C ILE A 125 -24.52 -10.84 6.00
N LEU A 126 -25.63 -10.14 6.21
CA LEU A 126 -25.90 -8.86 5.58
C LEU A 126 -24.80 -7.84 5.90
N GLY A 127 -24.42 -7.75 7.18
CA GLY A 127 -23.32 -6.88 7.61
C GLY A 127 -21.98 -7.23 6.97
N SER A 128 -21.66 -8.53 6.87
CA SER A 128 -20.44 -8.99 6.20
C SER A 128 -20.41 -8.58 4.74
N ILE A 129 -21.50 -8.79 3.99
CA ILE A 129 -21.61 -8.40 2.58
C ILE A 129 -21.44 -6.89 2.44
N ALA A 130 -22.13 -6.10 3.26
CA ALA A 130 -22.04 -4.63 3.25
C ALA A 130 -20.62 -4.12 3.55
N THR A 131 -19.84 -4.87 4.34
CA THR A 131 -18.47 -4.49 4.69
C THR A 131 -17.47 -4.91 3.61
N ALA A 132 -17.64 -6.10 3.04
CA ALA A 132 -16.70 -6.67 2.08
C ALA A 132 -16.82 -6.03 0.70
N PHE A 133 -18.05 -5.93 0.19
CA PHE A 133 -18.34 -5.40 -1.14
C PHE A 133 -18.56 -3.89 -1.06
N SER A 134 -17.49 -3.13 -0.82
CA SER A 134 -17.49 -1.68 -1.04
C SER A 134 -16.54 -1.38 -2.18
N SER A 135 -16.84 -0.37 -2.99
CA SER A 135 -16.01 -0.09 -4.18
C SER A 135 -14.57 0.18 -3.80
N TYR A 136 -14.31 0.78 -2.64
CA TYR A 136 -12.96 1.00 -2.14
C TYR A 136 -12.17 -0.31 -1.98
N ASN A 137 -12.76 -1.36 -1.43
CA ASN A 137 -12.08 -2.66 -1.29
C ASN A 137 -11.77 -3.30 -2.65
N ILE A 138 -12.59 -3.04 -3.67
CA ILE A 138 -12.41 -3.57 -5.02
C ILE A 138 -11.33 -2.80 -5.78
N ILE A 139 -11.37 -1.47 -5.74
CA ILE A 139 -10.40 -0.62 -6.46
C ILE A 139 -8.98 -0.74 -5.92
N ILE A 140 -8.79 -0.99 -4.61
CA ILE A 140 -7.44 -1.24 -4.06
C ILE A 140 -6.85 -2.54 -4.59
N VAL A 141 -7.68 -3.56 -4.83
CA VAL A 141 -7.24 -4.80 -5.46
C VAL A 141 -6.97 -4.56 -6.94
N LEU A 142 -7.81 -3.82 -7.66
CA LEU A 142 -7.53 -3.46 -9.05
C LEU A 142 -6.17 -2.73 -9.21
N ALA A 143 -5.83 -1.85 -8.28
CA ALA A 143 -4.55 -1.13 -8.27
C ALA A 143 -3.33 -2.00 -7.89
N GLY A 144 -3.53 -3.22 -7.36
CA GLY A 144 -2.46 -4.08 -6.87
C GLY A 144 -2.04 -3.83 -5.43
N HIS A 145 -2.78 -3.01 -4.67
CA HIS A 145 -2.49 -2.73 -3.27
C HIS A 145 -2.94 -3.87 -2.32
N MET A 146 -2.43 -5.08 -2.53
CA MET A 146 -2.84 -6.29 -1.82
C MET A 146 -2.58 -6.23 -0.31
N THR A 147 -1.49 -5.59 0.11
CA THR A 147 -1.17 -5.36 1.53
C THR A 147 -2.28 -4.57 2.25
N LYS A 148 -2.88 -3.56 1.59
CA LYS A 148 -4.04 -2.82 2.11
C LYS A 148 -5.24 -3.75 2.33
N ALA A 149 -5.57 -4.55 1.32
CA ALA A 149 -6.71 -5.46 1.37
C ALA A 149 -6.58 -6.47 2.51
N TRP A 150 -5.37 -7.05 2.68
CA TRP A 150 -5.06 -7.94 3.79
C TRP A 150 -5.21 -7.25 5.15
N THR A 151 -4.59 -6.08 5.37
CA THR A 151 -4.72 -5.36 6.64
C THR A 151 -6.18 -5.05 6.97
N LEU A 152 -6.98 -4.60 5.99
CA LEU A 152 -8.41 -4.31 6.19
C LEU A 152 -9.23 -5.54 6.59
N SER A 153 -8.90 -6.72 6.06
CA SER A 153 -9.61 -7.96 6.36
C SER A 153 -9.55 -8.35 7.85
N PHE A 154 -8.57 -7.84 8.61
CA PHE A 154 -8.38 -8.16 10.03
C PHE A 154 -8.88 -7.08 10.99
N VAL A 155 -9.21 -5.87 10.52
CA VAL A 155 -9.77 -4.79 11.35
C VAL A 155 -11.04 -5.24 12.10
N PRO A 156 -12.01 -5.94 11.47
CA PRO A 156 -13.20 -6.41 12.18
C PRO A 156 -12.89 -7.43 13.28
N LEU A 157 -11.86 -8.26 13.09
CA LEU A 157 -11.46 -9.28 14.06
C LEU A 157 -10.91 -8.63 15.34
N ALA A 158 -10.00 -7.66 15.18
CA ALA A 158 -9.46 -6.90 16.29
C ALA A 158 -10.57 -6.14 17.04
N LEU A 159 -11.47 -5.48 16.29
CA LEU A 159 -12.62 -4.79 16.89
C LEU A 159 -13.53 -5.75 17.66
N ALA A 160 -13.82 -6.93 17.11
CA ALA A 160 -14.62 -7.95 17.79
C ALA A 160 -13.97 -8.39 19.11
N GLY A 161 -12.65 -8.57 19.12
CA GLY A 161 -11.87 -8.88 20.33
C GLY A 161 -12.00 -7.80 21.40
N MET A 162 -11.78 -6.54 21.02
CA MET A 162 -11.94 -5.39 21.91
C MET A 162 -13.35 -5.31 22.53
N LEU A 163 -14.40 -5.51 21.71
CA LEU A 163 -15.78 -5.50 22.19
C LEU A 163 -16.08 -6.66 23.15
N LEU A 164 -15.48 -7.83 22.97
CA LEU A 164 -15.61 -8.95 23.89
C LEU A 164 -14.95 -8.69 25.25
N ILE A 165 -13.79 -8.02 25.26
CA ILE A 165 -13.10 -7.59 26.49
C ILE A 165 -14.03 -6.70 27.32
N PHE A 166 -14.63 -5.67 26.71
CA PHE A 166 -15.61 -4.79 27.38
C PHE A 166 -16.96 -5.48 27.70
N LYS A 167 -17.19 -6.68 27.19
CA LYS A 167 -18.29 -7.59 27.60
C LYS A 167 -17.84 -8.61 28.66
N LYS A 168 -16.71 -8.37 29.35
CA LYS A 168 -16.11 -9.24 30.38
C LYS A 168 -15.65 -10.62 29.88
N LYS A 169 -15.53 -10.82 28.57
CA LYS A 169 -15.00 -12.05 27.97
C LYS A 169 -13.51 -11.88 27.66
N TYR A 170 -12.72 -11.71 28.72
CA TYR A 170 -11.32 -11.28 28.63
C TYR A 170 -10.45 -12.22 27.79
N TRP A 171 -10.54 -13.53 27.99
CA TRP A 171 -9.69 -14.50 27.27
C TRP A 171 -9.99 -14.52 25.77
N GLY A 172 -11.24 -14.82 25.39
CA GLY A 172 -11.62 -14.87 23.97
C GLY A 172 -11.50 -13.51 23.28
N GLY A 173 -11.78 -12.42 23.99
CA GLY A 173 -11.58 -11.07 23.47
C GLY A 173 -10.10 -10.71 23.30
N GLY A 174 -9.24 -11.06 24.26
CA GLY A 174 -7.80 -10.88 24.17
C GLY A 174 -7.21 -11.64 23.00
N VAL A 175 -7.53 -12.93 22.83
CA VAL A 175 -7.06 -13.74 21.70
C VAL A 175 -7.43 -13.12 20.35
N LEU A 176 -8.70 -12.76 20.14
CA LEU A 176 -9.15 -12.18 18.88
C LEU A 176 -8.55 -10.79 18.63
N PHE A 177 -8.39 -9.97 19.67
CA PHE A 177 -7.77 -8.66 19.56
C PHE A 177 -6.29 -8.78 19.16
N THR A 178 -5.53 -9.60 19.89
CA THR A 178 -4.09 -9.81 19.62
C THR A 178 -3.86 -10.40 18.24
N TRP A 179 -4.62 -11.43 17.84
CA TRP A 179 -4.47 -12.03 16.50
C TRP A 179 -4.91 -11.08 15.38
N GLY A 180 -6.02 -10.36 15.56
CA GLY A 180 -6.44 -9.34 14.60
C GLY A 180 -5.35 -8.28 14.40
N LEU A 181 -4.76 -7.77 15.48
CA LEU A 181 -3.68 -6.79 15.41
C LEU A 181 -2.38 -7.38 14.84
N ALA A 182 -2.00 -8.60 15.24
CA ALA A 182 -0.81 -9.27 14.72
C ALA A 182 -0.91 -9.52 13.21
N PHE A 183 -2.09 -9.92 12.71
CA PHE A 183 -2.30 -10.07 11.27
C PHE A 183 -2.32 -8.74 10.51
N MET A 184 -2.81 -7.66 11.12
CA MET A 184 -2.71 -6.32 10.52
C MET A 184 -1.26 -5.88 10.37
N LEU A 185 -0.42 -6.13 11.38
CA LEU A 185 1.00 -5.80 11.39
C LEU A 185 1.79 -6.63 10.39
N VAL A 186 1.58 -7.94 10.33
CA VAL A 186 2.28 -8.83 9.40
C VAL A 186 1.93 -8.55 7.94
N SER A 187 0.73 -8.01 7.68
CA SER A 187 0.29 -7.60 6.33
C SER A 187 1.00 -6.33 5.84
N ASN A 188 1.77 -5.67 6.72
CA ASN A 188 2.74 -4.62 6.41
C ASN A 188 2.18 -3.36 5.72
N HIS A 189 0.94 -2.95 6.02
CA HIS A 189 0.41 -1.65 5.59
C HIS A 189 0.20 -0.68 6.75
N LEU A 190 1.30 -0.04 7.20
CA LEU A 190 1.35 0.77 8.42
C LEU A 190 0.32 1.90 8.49
N GLN A 191 0.02 2.59 7.39
CA GLN A 191 -0.95 3.71 7.41
C GLN A 191 -2.38 3.25 7.74
N ILE A 192 -2.80 2.09 7.24
CA ILE A 192 -4.14 1.54 7.52
C ILE A 192 -4.17 0.99 8.94
N THR A 193 -3.10 0.32 9.38
CA THR A 193 -2.93 -0.11 10.76
C THR A 193 -2.98 1.07 11.74
N TYR A 194 -2.36 2.20 11.38
CA TYR A 194 -2.39 3.45 12.15
C TYR A 194 -3.81 4.00 12.27
N TYR A 195 -4.56 4.12 11.16
CA TYR A 195 -5.95 4.58 11.23
C TYR A 195 -6.85 3.63 12.02
N ALA A 196 -6.65 2.32 11.91
CA ALA A 196 -7.38 1.35 12.74
C ALA A 196 -7.00 1.44 14.23
N ALA A 197 -5.72 1.67 14.56
CA ALA A 197 -5.28 1.91 15.93
C ALA A 197 -5.90 3.20 16.52
N LEU A 198 -5.96 4.27 15.74
CA LEU A 198 -6.66 5.50 16.13
C LEU A 198 -8.16 5.27 16.33
N PHE A 199 -8.80 4.48 15.46
CA PHE A 199 -10.18 4.09 15.63
C PHE A 199 -10.40 3.31 16.93
N PHE A 200 -9.54 2.33 17.23
CA PHE A 200 -9.60 1.59 18.50
C PHE A 200 -9.36 2.49 19.71
N ALA A 201 -8.45 3.46 19.61
CA ALA A 201 -8.21 4.45 20.67
C ALA A 201 -9.44 5.32 20.94
N ILE A 202 -10.11 5.84 19.89
CA ILE A 202 -11.35 6.63 20.03
C ILE A 202 -12.44 5.80 20.74
N LEU A 203 -12.62 4.53 20.34
CA LEU A 203 -13.58 3.65 20.99
C LEU A 203 -13.18 3.32 22.44
N PHE A 204 -11.89 3.13 22.71
CA PHE A 204 -11.37 2.86 24.04
C PHE A 204 -11.62 4.02 25.00
N ILE A 205 -11.44 5.26 24.53
CA ILE A 205 -11.79 6.48 25.28
C ILE A 205 -13.28 6.48 25.59
N GLY A 206 -14.13 6.21 24.59
CA GLY A 206 -15.58 6.12 24.77
C GLY A 206 -15.99 5.10 25.84
N PHE A 207 -15.42 3.89 25.79
CA PHE A 207 -15.67 2.86 26.79
C PHE A 207 -15.10 3.21 28.16
N THR A 208 -13.92 3.84 28.22
CA THR A 208 -13.31 4.31 29.47
C THR A 208 -14.22 5.29 30.17
N VAL A 209 -14.71 6.32 29.45
CA VAL A 209 -15.66 7.29 29.99
C VAL A 209 -16.93 6.60 30.50
N GLU A 210 -17.46 5.61 29.77
CA GLU A 210 -18.63 4.85 30.21
C GLU A 210 -18.38 4.04 31.49
N GLN A 211 -17.25 3.33 31.59
CA GLN A 211 -16.91 2.51 32.75
C GLN A 211 -16.61 3.36 34.00
N LEU A 212 -15.93 4.50 33.83
CA LEU A 212 -15.66 5.46 34.92
C LEU A 212 -16.97 6.06 35.45
N ARG A 213 -17.90 6.45 34.58
CA ARG A 213 -19.25 6.91 34.99
C ARG A 213 -20.02 5.83 35.74
N LYS A 214 -19.87 4.57 35.36
CA LYS A 214 -20.46 3.41 36.05
C LYS A 214 -19.68 2.96 37.30
N ARG A 215 -18.59 3.65 37.67
CA ARG A 215 -17.68 3.29 38.77
C ARG A 215 -17.14 1.86 38.68
N SER A 216 -16.99 1.32 37.47
CA SER A 216 -16.54 -0.06 37.21
C SER A 216 -15.02 -0.17 37.06
N TYR A 217 -14.26 0.36 38.02
CA TYR A 217 -12.80 0.50 37.93
C TYR A 217 -12.08 -0.85 37.74
N LYS A 218 -12.46 -1.88 38.51
CA LYS A 218 -11.87 -3.22 38.39
C LYS A 218 -12.01 -3.78 36.97
N HIS A 219 -13.20 -3.64 36.37
CA HIS A 219 -13.43 -4.13 35.02
C HIS A 219 -12.59 -3.36 34.00
N TRP A 220 -12.57 -2.03 34.12
CA TRP A 220 -11.76 -1.16 33.27
C TRP A 220 -10.26 -1.48 33.36
N SER A 221 -9.71 -1.69 34.56
CA SER A 221 -8.30 -2.02 34.74
C SER A 221 -7.94 -3.37 34.12
N ILE A 222 -8.79 -4.40 34.30
CA ILE A 222 -8.58 -5.71 33.66
C ILE A 222 -8.67 -5.57 32.13
N ALA A 223 -9.68 -4.86 31.62
CA ALA A 223 -9.84 -4.64 30.19
C ALA A 223 -8.62 -3.94 29.57
N SER A 224 -8.12 -2.90 30.24
CA SER A 224 -6.94 -2.15 29.82
C SER A 224 -5.68 -3.03 29.84
N ALA A 225 -5.46 -3.81 30.90
CA ALA A 225 -4.32 -4.72 31.00
C ALA A 225 -4.33 -5.78 29.88
N VAL A 226 -5.50 -6.35 29.56
CA VAL A 226 -5.64 -7.35 28.50
C VAL A 226 -5.38 -6.73 27.12
N LEU A 227 -5.89 -5.53 26.86
CA LEU A 227 -5.62 -4.80 25.61
C LEU A 227 -4.13 -4.47 25.48
N SER A 228 -3.50 -3.91 26.52
CA SER A 228 -2.08 -3.58 26.52
C SER A 228 -1.19 -4.81 26.33
N ALA A 229 -1.51 -5.93 26.99
CA ALA A 229 -0.81 -7.20 26.78
C ALA A 229 -0.98 -7.70 25.33
N GLY A 230 -2.17 -7.55 24.75
CA GLY A 230 -2.42 -7.89 23.36
C GLY A 230 -1.65 -7.01 22.37
N VAL A 231 -1.57 -5.70 22.61
CA VAL A 231 -0.73 -4.80 21.81
C VAL A 231 0.73 -5.20 21.90
N LEU A 232 1.25 -5.41 23.11
CA LEU A 232 2.65 -5.79 23.32
C LEU A 232 2.99 -7.09 22.61
N LEU A 233 2.16 -8.14 22.77
CA LEU A 233 2.37 -9.42 22.10
C LEU A 233 2.32 -9.30 20.58
N ALA A 234 1.35 -8.54 20.03
CA ALA A 234 1.23 -8.35 18.58
C ALA A 234 2.41 -7.55 18.00
N VAL A 235 2.93 -6.56 18.74
CA VAL A 235 4.11 -5.78 18.33
C VAL A 235 5.36 -6.65 18.38
N LEU A 236 5.60 -7.37 19.48
CA LEU A 236 6.79 -8.22 19.64
C LEU A 236 6.79 -9.38 18.64
N SER A 237 5.62 -9.95 18.32
CA SER A 237 5.50 -10.99 17.29
C SER A 237 5.69 -10.46 15.86
N ASN A 238 5.86 -9.15 15.67
CA ASN A 238 6.04 -8.50 14.36
C ASN A 238 7.19 -7.48 14.40
N ILE A 239 8.07 -7.56 15.40
CA ILE A 239 9.07 -6.51 15.62
C ILE A 239 10.10 -6.45 14.49
N ASN A 240 10.40 -7.58 13.83
CA ASN A 240 11.26 -7.61 12.64
C ASN A 240 10.72 -6.72 11.53
N THR A 241 9.45 -6.90 11.16
CA THR A 241 8.77 -6.08 10.15
C THR A 241 8.74 -4.60 10.56
N LEU A 242 8.47 -4.30 11.83
CA LEU A 242 8.43 -2.93 12.33
C LEU A 242 9.80 -2.25 12.35
N TYR A 243 10.85 -2.98 12.75
CA TYR A 243 12.22 -2.48 12.76
C TYR A 243 12.70 -2.19 11.34
N ILE A 244 12.47 -3.11 10.41
CA ILE A 244 12.80 -2.92 8.99
C ILE A 244 12.13 -1.68 8.40
N ASN A 245 10.84 -1.45 8.70
CA ASN A 245 10.15 -0.23 8.27
C ASN A 245 10.74 1.04 8.91
N TYR A 246 11.17 0.96 10.17
CA TYR A 246 11.79 2.06 10.88
C TYR A 246 13.15 2.41 10.27
N GLU A 247 14.03 1.42 10.08
CA GLU A 247 15.35 1.58 9.48
C GLU A 247 15.25 2.09 8.04
N SER A 248 14.44 1.44 7.20
CA SER A 248 14.20 1.89 5.82
C SER A 248 13.58 3.29 5.77
N GLY A 249 12.75 3.64 6.76
CA GLY A 249 12.17 4.98 6.88
C GLY A 249 13.21 6.07 7.17
N GLN A 250 14.33 5.72 7.81
CA GLN A 250 15.43 6.65 8.09
C GLN A 250 16.37 6.82 6.90
N GLU A 251 16.68 5.72 6.21
CA GLU A 251 17.65 5.70 5.10
C GLU A 251 17.03 6.02 3.73
N SER A 252 15.69 6.04 3.62
CA SER A 252 14.98 6.36 2.37
C SER A 252 14.77 7.87 2.17
N MET A 253 14.23 8.24 1.00
CA MET A 253 13.78 9.61 0.70
C MET A 253 12.74 10.22 1.67
N ARG A 254 12.28 9.46 2.68
CA ARG A 254 11.37 9.93 3.75
C ARG A 254 12.10 10.28 5.05
N GLY A 255 13.41 10.03 5.09
CA GLY A 255 14.31 10.35 6.17
C GLY A 255 14.67 11.83 6.22
N LYS A 256 15.67 12.17 7.03
CA LYS A 256 16.19 13.53 7.10
C LYS A 256 16.98 13.83 5.82
N ALA A 257 16.75 14.99 5.21
CA ALA A 257 17.55 15.44 4.07
C ALA A 257 19.02 15.65 4.48
N GLU A 258 19.95 15.12 3.69
CA GLU A 258 21.40 15.24 3.89
C GLU A 258 21.98 16.47 3.18
N LEU A 259 21.35 16.88 2.07
CA LEU A 259 21.76 18.02 1.25
C LEU A 259 20.86 19.24 1.46
N THR A 260 21.41 20.43 1.22
CA THR A 260 20.65 21.68 1.19
C THR A 260 19.66 21.72 0.02
N PRO A 261 18.39 22.17 0.17
CA PRO A 261 17.42 22.18 -0.93
C PRO A 261 17.85 22.99 -2.16
N LEU A 262 17.58 22.49 -3.38
CA LEU A 262 17.98 23.14 -4.65
C LEU A 262 17.32 24.52 -4.89
N ASN A 263 16.11 24.73 -4.37
CA ASN A 263 15.32 25.96 -4.55
C ASN A 263 14.96 26.56 -3.19
N ALA A 264 15.97 26.98 -2.42
CA ALA A 264 15.73 27.85 -1.28
C ALA A 264 15.42 29.27 -1.81
N ASP A 265 14.13 29.58 -2.00
CA ASP A 265 13.71 30.98 -2.16
C ASP A 265 14.17 31.75 -0.93
N THR A 266 14.94 32.81 -1.16
CA THR A 266 15.59 33.63 -0.11
C THR A 266 14.60 34.44 0.73
N ASP A 267 13.30 34.37 0.45
CA ASP A 267 12.22 35.08 1.14
C ASP A 267 11.14 34.15 1.77
N ALA A 268 11.31 32.83 1.73
CA ALA A 268 10.41 31.93 2.45
C ALA A 268 10.79 31.92 3.94
N VAL A 269 9.96 32.55 4.77
CA VAL A 269 9.98 32.43 6.24
C VAL A 269 10.27 30.98 6.61
N GLU A 270 11.32 30.75 7.41
CA GLU A 270 11.76 29.45 7.91
C GLU A 270 10.55 28.61 8.35
N ALA A 271 10.02 27.79 7.43
CA ALA A 271 9.09 26.76 7.79
C ALA A 271 9.91 25.77 8.62
N PRO A 272 9.49 25.46 9.87
CA PRO A 272 10.26 24.55 10.70
C PRO A 272 10.43 23.25 9.93
N VAL A 273 11.69 22.82 9.77
CA VAL A 273 12.06 21.58 9.09
C VAL A 273 11.27 20.45 9.75
N SER A 274 10.18 20.06 9.11
CA SER A 274 9.30 19.01 9.56
C SER A 274 10.10 17.72 9.52
N THR A 275 10.08 16.95 10.61
CA THR A 275 10.73 15.63 10.67
C THR A 275 10.01 14.57 9.84
N GLY A 276 9.02 14.96 9.02
CA GLY A 276 8.16 14.10 8.19
C GLY A 276 8.21 14.45 6.70
N LEU A 277 7.26 13.89 5.93
CA LEU A 277 7.11 14.20 4.51
C LEU A 277 6.70 15.66 4.30
N ASP A 278 7.06 16.21 3.15
CA ASP A 278 6.60 17.53 2.72
C ASP A 278 5.07 17.64 2.81
N LYS A 279 4.57 18.79 3.28
CA LYS A 279 3.16 19.01 3.58
C LYS A 279 2.30 18.88 2.33
N ASP A 280 2.74 19.44 1.20
CA ASP A 280 2.00 19.36 -0.04
C ASP A 280 1.93 17.92 -0.50
N TYR A 281 3.04 17.18 -0.42
CA TYR A 281 3.08 15.74 -0.71
C TYR A 281 2.12 14.91 0.15
N VAL A 282 2.02 15.19 1.46
CA VAL A 282 1.06 14.52 2.37
C VAL A 282 -0.38 14.73 1.92
N PHE A 283 -0.72 15.95 1.49
CA PHE A 283 -2.07 16.35 1.14
C PHE A 283 -2.42 16.27 -0.35
N VAL A 284 -1.53 15.77 -1.22
CA VAL A 284 -1.81 15.60 -2.67
C VAL A 284 -3.10 14.82 -2.92
N TRP A 285 -3.30 13.68 -2.25
CA TRP A 285 -4.55 12.89 -2.33
C TRP A 285 -5.50 13.23 -1.18
N SER A 286 -5.93 14.49 -1.16
CA SER A 286 -7.00 14.97 -0.27
C SER A 286 -8.36 14.75 -0.90
N TYR A 287 -9.29 14.15 -0.15
CA TYR A 287 -10.64 13.90 -0.62
C TYR A 287 -11.46 15.18 -0.70
N GLY A 288 -12.21 15.38 -1.78
CA GLY A 288 -13.08 16.54 -1.92
C GLY A 288 -14.23 16.54 -0.90
N LYS A 289 -14.67 17.71 -0.43
CA LYS A 289 -15.87 17.79 0.43
C LYS A 289 -17.09 17.26 -0.31
N ALA A 290 -17.29 17.69 -1.55
CA ALA A 290 -18.38 17.21 -2.40
C ALA A 290 -18.17 15.75 -2.86
N GLU A 291 -16.94 15.26 -2.93
CA GLU A 291 -16.66 13.83 -3.18
C GLU A 291 -17.25 12.91 -2.10
N THR A 292 -17.57 13.43 -0.91
CA THR A 292 -18.26 12.65 0.13
C THR A 292 -19.63 12.13 -0.34
N LEU A 293 -20.24 12.77 -1.36
CA LEU A 293 -21.47 12.27 -1.98
C LEU A 293 -21.27 10.93 -2.69
N THR A 294 -20.03 10.55 -3.03
CA THR A 294 -19.77 9.24 -3.63
C THR A 294 -20.10 8.09 -2.70
N PHE A 295 -20.22 8.30 -1.38
CA PHE A 295 -20.64 7.25 -0.46
C PHE A 295 -22.05 6.74 -0.82
N LEU A 296 -22.89 7.63 -1.35
CA LEU A 296 -24.30 7.44 -1.70
C LEU A 296 -24.54 7.33 -3.21
N VAL A 297 -23.78 8.04 -4.04
CA VAL A 297 -23.94 8.11 -5.51
C VAL A 297 -22.59 7.83 -6.17
N PRO A 298 -22.32 6.64 -6.73
CA PRO A 298 -20.96 6.24 -7.13
C PRO A 298 -20.27 7.23 -8.08
N HIS A 299 -20.95 7.68 -9.14
CA HIS A 299 -20.42 8.68 -10.07
C HIS A 299 -20.69 10.14 -9.69
N ALA A 300 -20.90 10.47 -8.40
CA ALA A 300 -21.06 11.87 -7.97
C ALA A 300 -19.91 12.78 -8.43
N LYS A 301 -18.73 12.20 -8.70
CA LYS A 301 -17.54 12.88 -9.24
C LYS A 301 -16.93 12.18 -10.45
N GLY A 302 -17.75 11.41 -11.19
CA GLY A 302 -17.38 10.84 -12.49
C GLY A 302 -16.60 9.51 -12.49
N GLY A 303 -16.36 8.90 -11.32
CA GLY A 303 -15.75 7.57 -11.22
C GLY A 303 -14.22 7.58 -11.22
N GLY A 304 -13.60 6.70 -11.99
CA GLY A 304 -12.14 6.64 -12.15
C GLY A 304 -11.60 7.67 -13.15
N SER A 305 -10.33 8.05 -13.04
CA SER A 305 -9.69 9.03 -13.94
C SER A 305 -9.57 8.57 -15.38
N GLY A 306 -9.34 7.28 -15.62
CA GLY A 306 -9.45 6.65 -16.96
C GLY A 306 -10.81 5.98 -17.10
N GLY A 307 -11.87 6.77 -17.17
CA GLY A 307 -13.23 6.25 -17.25
C GLY A 307 -13.59 5.80 -18.66
N SER A 308 -14.46 4.79 -18.75
CA SER A 308 -14.96 4.27 -20.00
C SER A 308 -16.39 4.74 -20.28
N LEU A 309 -16.61 5.35 -21.43
CA LEU A 309 -17.90 5.81 -21.90
C LEU A 309 -18.44 4.87 -22.99
N GLY A 310 -19.67 4.37 -22.78
CA GLY A 310 -20.33 3.47 -23.72
C GLY A 310 -20.94 4.18 -24.94
N LYS A 311 -21.55 3.40 -25.83
CA LYS A 311 -22.14 3.87 -27.10
C LYS A 311 -23.26 4.92 -26.93
N ASP A 312 -23.91 4.92 -25.78
CA ASP A 312 -25.01 5.83 -25.49
C ASP A 312 -24.56 7.23 -25.03
N SER A 313 -23.25 7.40 -24.73
CA SER A 313 -22.66 8.65 -24.29
C SER A 313 -22.68 9.74 -25.38
N HIS A 314 -22.73 10.99 -24.94
CA HIS A 314 -22.67 12.17 -25.80
C HIS A 314 -21.37 12.21 -26.58
N LEU A 315 -20.24 12.01 -25.90
CA LEU A 315 -18.91 12.03 -26.50
C LEU A 315 -18.73 10.93 -27.54
N TYR A 316 -19.23 9.71 -27.29
CA TYR A 316 -19.15 8.62 -28.27
C TYR A 316 -19.91 8.98 -29.55
N LYS A 317 -21.12 9.56 -29.42
CA LYS A 317 -21.95 9.97 -30.55
C LYS A 317 -21.28 11.08 -31.34
N GLU A 318 -20.71 12.07 -30.67
CA GLU A 318 -20.01 13.19 -31.31
C GLU A 318 -18.71 12.76 -32.00
N LEU A 319 -17.91 11.90 -31.38
CA LEU A 319 -16.72 11.32 -31.99
C LEU A 319 -17.07 10.59 -33.31
N LYS A 320 -18.15 9.81 -33.30
CA LYS A 320 -18.63 9.12 -34.50
C LYS A 320 -19.17 10.09 -35.56
N ALA A 321 -19.89 11.14 -35.14
CA ALA A 321 -20.39 12.17 -36.04
C ALA A 321 -19.25 12.93 -36.75
N HIS A 322 -18.12 13.11 -36.07
CA HIS A 322 -16.90 13.73 -36.60
C HIS A 322 -15.95 12.72 -37.28
N GLY A 323 -16.40 11.49 -37.56
CA GLY A 323 -15.66 10.51 -38.36
C GLY A 323 -14.57 9.72 -37.62
N ALA A 324 -14.47 9.81 -36.29
CA ALA A 324 -13.49 9.05 -35.53
C ALA A 324 -13.82 7.55 -35.51
N GLN A 325 -12.79 6.71 -35.70
CA GLN A 325 -12.90 5.27 -35.50
C GLN A 325 -12.84 4.94 -34.00
N VAL A 326 -14.00 4.96 -33.35
CA VAL A 326 -14.14 4.61 -31.94
C VAL A 326 -14.49 3.14 -31.75
N GLY A 327 -13.87 2.51 -30.76
CA GLY A 327 -14.11 1.10 -30.39
C GLY A 327 -15.48 0.84 -29.78
N LYS A 328 -15.59 -0.19 -28.93
CA LYS A 328 -16.84 -0.48 -28.19
C LYS A 328 -17.14 0.56 -27.12
N GLU A 329 -16.10 1.15 -26.55
CA GLU A 329 -16.16 2.17 -25.51
C GLU A 329 -15.06 3.21 -25.79
N VAL A 330 -15.21 4.42 -25.24
CA VAL A 330 -14.24 5.51 -25.33
C VAL A 330 -13.61 5.73 -23.96
N GLN A 331 -12.29 5.64 -23.88
CA GLN A 331 -11.53 5.95 -22.67
C GLN A 331 -11.25 7.45 -22.61
N THR A 332 -11.63 8.10 -21.51
CA THR A 332 -11.45 9.56 -21.34
C THR A 332 -11.46 9.96 -19.86
N TYR A 333 -11.20 11.24 -19.58
CA TYR A 333 -11.13 11.81 -18.23
C TYR A 333 -12.52 12.08 -17.64
N THR A 334 -13.22 11.02 -17.23
CA THR A 334 -14.55 11.17 -16.63
C THR A 334 -14.50 11.68 -15.20
N TYR A 335 -13.42 11.46 -14.46
CA TYR A 335 -13.24 12.01 -13.12
C TYR A 335 -12.98 13.52 -13.15
N TRP A 336 -13.71 14.26 -12.30
CA TRP A 336 -13.61 15.73 -12.19
C TRP A 336 -13.56 16.18 -10.73
N GLY A 337 -13.05 15.32 -9.85
CA GLY A 337 -12.85 15.64 -8.44
C GLY A 337 -11.57 16.41 -8.14
N ASP A 338 -11.31 16.59 -6.85
CA ASP A 338 -10.23 17.44 -6.33
C ASP A 338 -8.89 16.70 -6.28
N LYS A 339 -8.87 15.37 -6.40
CA LYS A 339 -7.65 14.57 -6.41
C LYS A 339 -6.94 14.68 -7.76
N PRO A 340 -5.63 14.41 -7.81
CA PRO A 340 -4.94 14.25 -9.09
C PRO A 340 -5.59 13.08 -9.84
N PHE A 341 -5.51 11.85 -9.34
CA PHE A 341 -6.19 10.75 -10.02
C PHE A 341 -6.82 9.77 -9.04
N THR A 342 -7.71 8.92 -9.56
CA THR A 342 -8.33 7.86 -8.78
C THR A 342 -8.73 6.67 -9.66
N SER A 343 -8.60 5.46 -9.12
CA SER A 343 -9.08 4.24 -9.79
C SER A 343 -10.61 4.06 -9.67
N GLY A 344 -11.27 4.84 -8.81
CA GLY A 344 -12.72 4.83 -8.65
C GLY A 344 -13.18 5.48 -7.34
N PRO A 345 -14.50 5.55 -7.13
CA PRO A 345 -15.10 6.24 -5.99
C PRO A 345 -14.98 5.43 -4.72
N VAL A 346 -15.10 6.11 -3.57
CA VAL A 346 -15.43 5.47 -2.29
C VAL A 346 -16.96 5.38 -2.20
N TYR A 347 -17.54 4.19 -2.43
CA TYR A 347 -18.97 3.92 -2.38
C TYR A 347 -19.28 2.90 -1.28
N PHE A 348 -20.18 3.25 -0.35
CA PHE A 348 -20.57 2.39 0.78
C PHE A 348 -21.91 1.68 0.56
N GLY A 349 -22.64 2.01 -0.50
CA GLY A 349 -23.98 1.49 -0.77
C GLY A 349 -25.08 2.47 -0.40
N ALA A 350 -26.03 2.70 -1.30
CA ALA A 350 -27.18 3.57 -1.10
C ALA A 350 -28.09 3.01 0.00
N VAL A 351 -28.31 1.69 0.02
CA VAL A 351 -29.10 1.03 1.08
C VAL A 351 -28.39 1.14 2.43
N VAL A 352 -27.07 0.97 2.46
CA VAL A 352 -26.26 1.08 3.70
C VAL A 352 -26.30 2.51 4.23
N CYS A 353 -26.15 3.53 3.37
CA CYS A 353 -26.23 4.93 3.76
C CYS A 353 -27.61 5.30 4.33
N PHE A 354 -28.69 4.82 3.71
CA PHE A 354 -30.05 4.96 4.24
C PHE A 354 -30.19 4.34 5.64
N LEU A 355 -29.71 3.11 5.83
CA LEU A 355 -29.78 2.41 7.11
C LEU A 355 -28.86 3.04 8.18
N PHE A 356 -27.71 3.58 7.78
CA PHE A 356 -26.82 4.36 8.63
C PHE A 356 -27.54 5.60 9.17
N LEU A 357 -28.23 6.36 8.30
CA LEU A 357 -29.00 7.52 8.75
C LEU A 357 -30.19 7.11 9.62
N PHE A 358 -30.85 5.99 9.30
CA PHE A 358 -31.89 5.42 10.15
C PHE A 358 -31.36 5.07 11.55
N ALA A 359 -30.13 4.54 11.65
CA ALA A 359 -29.45 4.22 12.91
C ALA A 359 -29.36 5.42 13.84
N PHE A 360 -29.19 6.63 13.29
CA PHE A 360 -29.07 7.86 14.07
C PHE A 360 -30.28 8.09 14.99
N PHE A 361 -31.48 7.74 14.54
CA PHE A 361 -32.71 8.00 15.28
C PHE A 361 -33.10 6.89 16.27
N ILE A 362 -32.69 5.64 16.00
CA ILE A 362 -33.19 4.47 16.74
C ILE A 362 -32.14 3.79 17.61
N VAL A 363 -30.85 3.89 17.28
CA VAL A 363 -29.78 3.22 18.05
C VAL A 363 -29.52 3.98 19.38
N PRO A 364 -29.43 3.26 20.53
CA PRO A 364 -29.15 3.84 21.84
C PRO A 364 -27.86 4.68 21.91
N LYS A 365 -27.83 5.65 22.83
CA LYS A 365 -26.76 6.66 22.93
C LYS A 365 -25.38 6.08 23.22
N ASN A 366 -25.26 5.05 24.07
CA ASN A 366 -23.97 4.66 24.65
C ASN A 366 -22.91 4.21 23.62
N PHE A 367 -23.33 3.55 22.54
CA PHE A 367 -22.41 3.04 21.52
C PHE A 367 -22.42 3.83 20.21
N LYS A 368 -23.55 4.49 19.91
CA LYS A 368 -23.75 5.24 18.67
C LYS A 368 -22.80 6.44 18.54
N TRP A 369 -22.63 7.23 19.61
CA TRP A 369 -21.89 8.49 19.52
C TRP A 369 -20.38 8.28 19.40
N GLY A 370 -19.83 7.19 19.94
CA GLY A 370 -18.42 6.84 19.74
C GLY A 370 -18.14 6.47 18.28
N LEU A 371 -19.00 5.64 17.67
CA LEU A 371 -18.88 5.28 16.26
C LEU A 371 -19.09 6.50 15.35
N LEU A 372 -20.11 7.32 15.60
CA LEU A 372 -20.37 8.54 14.81
C LEU A 372 -19.22 9.55 14.94
N GLY A 373 -18.69 9.75 16.15
CA GLY A 373 -17.54 10.62 16.38
C GLY A 373 -16.31 10.14 15.60
N ALA A 374 -16.04 8.83 15.60
CA ALA A 374 -14.99 8.26 14.76
C ALA A 374 -15.28 8.48 13.25
N THR A 375 -16.50 8.19 12.78
CA THR A 375 -16.88 8.40 11.37
C THR A 375 -16.60 9.84 10.93
N VAL A 376 -17.04 10.83 11.69
CA VAL A 376 -16.83 12.26 11.38
C VAL A 376 -15.36 12.61 11.44
N PHE A 377 -14.63 12.17 12.46
CA PHE A 377 -13.20 12.41 12.61
C PHE A 377 -12.40 11.92 11.39
N PHE A 378 -12.66 10.70 10.92
CA PHE A 378 -11.93 10.14 9.77
C PHE A 378 -12.36 10.75 8.42
N ILE A 379 -13.61 11.24 8.29
CA ILE A 379 -14.01 12.03 7.12
C ILE A 379 -13.26 13.37 7.11
N PHE A 380 -13.15 14.06 8.25
CA PHE A 380 -12.41 15.32 8.35
C PHE A 380 -10.93 15.15 8.05
N LEU A 381 -10.35 14.04 8.51
CA LEU A 381 -8.98 13.67 8.19
C LEU A 381 -8.80 13.40 6.69
N ALA A 382 -9.76 12.70 6.07
CA ALA A 382 -9.72 12.40 4.64
C ALA A 382 -9.81 13.66 3.75
N TRP A 383 -10.45 14.73 4.22
CA TRP A 383 -10.55 15.98 3.47
C TRP A 383 -9.22 16.72 3.30
N GLY A 384 -8.20 16.45 4.11
CA GLY A 384 -6.85 17.01 3.95
C GLY A 384 -6.84 18.52 3.70
N ARG A 385 -6.27 18.95 2.57
CA ARG A 385 -6.20 20.37 2.15
C ARG A 385 -7.57 21.05 2.05
N ASN A 386 -8.62 20.28 1.76
CA ASN A 386 -9.99 20.81 1.68
C ASN A 386 -10.55 21.17 3.07
N LEU A 387 -9.89 20.77 4.16
CA LEU A 387 -10.11 21.22 5.54
C LEU A 387 -8.76 21.54 6.21
N ALA A 388 -7.98 22.44 5.60
CA ALA A 388 -6.62 22.76 6.03
C ALA A 388 -6.51 23.10 7.53
N GLY A 389 -7.40 23.92 8.10
CA GLY A 389 -7.29 24.29 9.52
C GLY A 389 -7.26 23.11 10.50
N PHE A 390 -8.02 22.04 10.24
CA PHE A 390 -7.99 20.82 11.06
C PHE A 390 -6.78 19.95 10.72
N ASN A 391 -6.50 19.73 9.43
CA ASN A 391 -5.45 18.80 8.99
C ASN A 391 -4.04 19.35 9.18
N ASP A 392 -3.85 20.67 9.12
CA ASP A 392 -2.60 21.35 9.45
C ASP A 392 -2.29 21.18 10.93
N TRP A 393 -3.29 21.35 11.81
CA TRP A 393 -3.11 21.09 13.24
C TRP A 393 -2.72 19.63 13.49
N MET A 394 -3.37 18.68 12.81
CA MET A 394 -2.98 17.26 12.89
C MET A 394 -1.54 17.03 12.37
N TYR A 395 -1.13 17.70 11.29
CA TYR A 395 0.22 17.61 10.72
C TYR A 395 1.31 18.07 11.68
N TYR A 396 1.14 19.24 12.29
CA TYR A 396 2.16 19.81 13.17
C TYR A 396 2.17 19.22 14.58
N HIS A 397 1.06 18.67 15.07
CA HIS A 397 0.95 18.27 16.49
C HIS A 397 0.67 16.79 16.71
N PHE A 398 0.13 16.06 15.74
CA PHE A 398 -0.32 14.69 15.97
C PHE A 398 0.76 13.67 15.54
N PRO A 399 1.16 12.75 16.43
CA PRO A 399 2.32 11.89 16.20
C PRO A 399 2.12 11.00 14.97
N LEU A 400 3.19 10.89 14.17
CA LEU A 400 3.28 10.09 12.93
C LEU A 400 2.32 10.50 11.80
N TYR A 401 1.45 11.51 11.98
CA TYR A 401 0.49 11.88 10.95
C TYR A 401 1.18 12.38 9.67
N GLY A 402 2.18 13.26 9.81
CA GLY A 402 3.00 13.75 8.70
C GLY A 402 3.98 12.72 8.09
N LYS A 403 3.94 11.45 8.52
CA LYS A 403 4.77 10.37 7.94
C LYS A 403 4.07 9.60 6.82
N PHE A 404 2.77 9.83 6.61
CA PHE A 404 1.97 9.12 5.61
C PHE A 404 1.48 10.05 4.50
N ARG A 405 1.44 9.54 3.27
CA ARG A 405 0.85 10.23 2.11
C ARG A 405 -0.61 9.81 1.90
N ALA A 406 -1.38 10.61 1.19
CA ALA A 406 -2.75 10.28 0.78
C ALA A 406 -3.72 10.06 1.95
N VAL A 407 -4.09 11.17 2.57
CA VAL A 407 -5.00 11.22 3.73
C VAL A 407 -6.40 10.66 3.44
N GLU A 408 -6.83 10.59 2.17
CA GLU A 408 -8.10 9.96 1.78
C GLU A 408 -8.26 8.52 2.28
N MET A 409 -7.14 7.80 2.51
CA MET A 409 -7.18 6.42 3.02
C MET A 409 -7.84 6.32 4.41
N ALA A 410 -8.01 7.42 5.13
CA ALA A 410 -8.79 7.47 6.36
C ALA A 410 -10.24 7.00 6.18
N LEU A 411 -10.79 7.08 4.96
CA LEU A 411 -12.15 6.65 4.63
C LEU A 411 -12.41 5.15 4.80
N VAL A 412 -11.36 4.33 4.99
CA VAL A 412 -11.54 2.92 5.37
C VAL A 412 -12.30 2.75 6.67
N ILE A 413 -12.14 3.67 7.64
CA ILE A 413 -12.85 3.59 8.92
C ILE A 413 -14.35 3.91 8.75
N PRO A 414 -14.75 4.99 8.06
CA PRO A 414 -16.11 5.16 7.56
C PRO A 414 -16.67 3.91 6.87
N GLY A 415 -15.88 3.25 6.02
CA GLY A 415 -16.23 1.99 5.37
C GLY A 415 -16.63 0.84 6.33
N PHE A 416 -16.13 0.83 7.57
CA PHE A 416 -16.59 -0.11 8.61
C PHE A 416 -17.73 0.44 9.46
N THR A 417 -17.67 1.72 9.85
CA THR A 417 -18.65 2.31 10.76
C THR A 417 -20.04 2.44 10.15
N PHE A 418 -20.15 2.67 8.84
CA PHE A 418 -21.42 2.71 8.11
C PHE A 418 -22.18 1.36 8.17
N PRO A 419 -21.59 0.23 7.72
CA PRO A 419 -22.19 -1.09 7.88
C PRO A 419 -22.49 -1.45 9.35
N ILE A 420 -21.60 -1.10 10.29
CA ILE A 420 -21.84 -1.36 11.72
C ILE A 420 -23.11 -0.69 12.21
N LEU A 421 -23.28 0.60 11.94
CA LEU A 421 -24.47 1.35 12.38
C LEU A 421 -25.73 0.91 11.62
N ALA A 422 -25.63 0.61 10.32
CA ALA A 422 -26.73 0.06 9.53
C ALA A 422 -27.27 -1.27 10.11
N VAL A 423 -26.38 -2.20 10.47
CA VAL A 423 -26.76 -3.47 11.10
C VAL A 423 -27.36 -3.25 12.49
N LEU A 424 -26.79 -2.34 13.29
CA LEU A 424 -27.36 -2.01 14.61
C LEU A 424 -28.76 -1.40 14.49
N ALA A 425 -29.03 -0.62 13.44
CA ALA A 425 -30.37 -0.09 13.16
C ALA A 425 -31.38 -1.23 12.96
N ILE A 426 -31.05 -2.20 12.11
CA ILE A 426 -31.93 -3.36 11.87
C ILE A 426 -32.07 -4.21 13.13
N LYS A 427 -31.00 -4.39 13.90
CA LYS A 427 -31.05 -5.10 15.18
C LYS A 427 -32.01 -4.43 16.17
N GLU A 428 -31.97 -3.10 16.31
CA GLU A 428 -32.89 -2.39 17.19
C GLU A 428 -34.33 -2.37 16.66
N LEU A 429 -34.51 -2.33 15.34
CA LEU A 429 -35.81 -2.49 14.70
C LEU A 429 -36.47 -3.82 15.06
N ILE A 430 -35.74 -4.94 14.96
CA ILE A 430 -36.30 -6.29 15.21
C ILE A 430 -36.47 -6.62 16.70
N ASN A 431 -35.83 -5.86 17.59
CA ASN A 431 -36.00 -6.01 19.04
C ASN A 431 -37.39 -5.59 19.53
N ASN A 432 -38.17 -4.86 18.71
CA ASN A 432 -39.55 -4.45 19.01
C ASN A 432 -39.75 -3.66 20.31
N LYS A 433 -38.68 -3.01 20.82
CA LYS A 433 -38.74 -2.17 22.04
C LYS A 433 -39.09 -0.72 21.75
N ILE A 434 -39.04 -0.30 20.49
CA ILE A 434 -39.24 1.08 20.07
C ILE A 434 -40.69 1.27 19.60
N GLU A 435 -41.30 2.37 20.04
CA GLU A 435 -42.65 2.74 19.64
C GLU A 435 -42.78 2.87 18.11
N THR A 436 -43.86 2.32 17.56
CA THR A 436 -44.13 2.30 16.11
C THR A 436 -44.16 3.70 15.49
N LEU A 437 -44.70 4.70 16.21
CA LEU A 437 -44.73 6.08 15.71
C LEU A 437 -43.32 6.65 15.53
N LYS A 438 -42.44 6.42 16.51
CA LYS A 438 -41.03 6.81 16.43
C LYS A 438 -40.33 6.10 15.27
N LEU A 439 -40.55 4.79 15.09
CA LEU A 439 -39.97 4.03 13.97
C LEU A 439 -40.40 4.60 12.61
N LYS A 440 -41.68 4.93 12.43
CA LYS A 440 -42.20 5.54 11.18
C LYS A 440 -41.57 6.90 10.92
N LYS A 441 -41.54 7.79 11.92
CA LYS A 441 -40.92 9.11 11.78
C LYS A 441 -39.44 8.98 11.41
N SER A 442 -38.69 8.13 12.11
CA SER A 442 -37.29 7.86 11.81
C SER A 442 -37.09 7.35 10.38
N LEU A 443 -37.97 6.45 9.91
CA LEU A 443 -37.93 5.92 8.54
C LEU A 443 -38.21 7.01 7.50
N TYR A 444 -39.23 7.83 7.71
CA TYR A 444 -39.57 8.91 6.79
C TYR A 444 -38.48 9.98 6.72
N TRP A 445 -37.87 10.34 7.85
CA TRP A 445 -36.72 11.25 7.85
C TRP A 445 -35.51 10.64 7.16
N SER A 446 -35.15 9.39 7.47
CA SER A 446 -33.99 8.77 6.86
C SER A 446 -34.16 8.56 5.36
N ALA A 447 -35.32 8.04 4.92
CA ALA A 447 -35.64 7.88 3.51
C ALA A 447 -35.80 9.23 2.79
N GLY A 448 -36.49 10.20 3.40
CA GLY A 448 -36.71 11.51 2.81
C GLY A 448 -35.41 12.29 2.59
N ILE A 449 -34.47 12.23 3.54
CA ILE A 449 -33.16 12.88 3.39
C ILE A 449 -32.33 12.18 2.31
N THR A 450 -32.12 10.85 2.39
CA THR A 450 -31.24 10.17 1.44
C THR A 450 -31.84 10.09 0.03
N ALA A 451 -33.13 9.77 -0.10
CA ALA A 451 -33.81 9.78 -1.39
C ALA A 451 -33.98 11.21 -1.93
N GLY A 452 -34.21 12.20 -1.06
CA GLY A 452 -34.29 13.61 -1.46
C GLY A 452 -32.99 14.11 -2.08
N ILE A 453 -31.84 13.82 -1.46
CA ILE A 453 -30.52 14.14 -2.03
C ILE A 453 -30.35 13.46 -3.40
N CYS A 454 -30.63 12.16 -3.50
CA CYS A 454 -30.54 11.44 -4.77
C CYS A 454 -31.47 12.00 -5.84
N PHE A 455 -32.68 12.41 -5.47
CA PHE A 455 -33.67 12.97 -6.39
C PHE A 455 -33.22 14.34 -6.93
N LEU A 456 -32.72 15.22 -6.06
CA LEU A 456 -32.19 16.52 -6.47
C LEU A 456 -30.97 16.36 -7.40
N LEU A 457 -30.05 15.45 -7.07
CA LEU A 457 -28.91 15.14 -7.92
C LEU A 457 -29.30 14.47 -9.24
N TRP A 458 -30.42 13.76 -9.29
CA TRP A 458 -30.92 13.17 -10.53
C TRP A 458 -31.57 14.22 -11.45
N VAL A 459 -32.45 15.07 -10.92
CA VAL A 459 -33.27 15.98 -11.74
C VAL A 459 -32.57 17.30 -12.06
N MET A 460 -31.73 17.81 -11.16
CA MET A 460 -31.07 19.10 -11.30
C MET A 460 -29.59 19.06 -10.91
N PRO A 461 -28.78 18.17 -11.51
CA PRO A 461 -27.35 18.02 -11.17
C PRO A 461 -26.56 19.32 -11.38
N SER A 462 -26.89 20.10 -12.42
CA SER A 462 -26.26 21.40 -12.73
C SER A 462 -26.56 22.52 -11.73
N ALA A 463 -27.55 22.35 -10.84
CA ALA A 463 -27.79 23.30 -9.75
C ALA A 463 -26.70 23.21 -8.65
N PHE A 464 -25.96 22.11 -8.60
CA PHE A 464 -24.94 21.83 -7.59
C PHE A 464 -23.52 21.80 -8.15
N PHE A 465 -23.34 21.51 -9.44
CA PHE A 465 -22.03 21.28 -10.05
C PHE A 465 -21.91 21.85 -11.47
N ASN A 466 -20.70 22.27 -11.83
CA ASN A 466 -20.31 22.66 -13.20
C ASN A 466 -19.66 21.53 -14.01
N PHE A 467 -19.34 20.39 -13.37
CA PHE A 467 -18.71 19.19 -13.98
C PHE A 467 -17.28 19.39 -14.49
N GLU A 468 -16.62 20.48 -14.09
CA GLU A 468 -15.25 20.79 -14.48
C GLU A 468 -14.25 20.24 -13.44
N SER A 469 -13.10 19.77 -13.92
CA SER A 469 -11.98 19.36 -13.06
C SER A 469 -11.04 20.52 -12.78
N PRO A 470 -10.69 20.81 -11.51
CA PRO A 470 -9.70 21.83 -11.18
C PRO A 470 -8.27 21.46 -11.61
N ASN A 471 -7.99 20.18 -11.88
CA ASN A 471 -6.63 19.69 -12.12
C ASN A 471 -6.30 19.46 -13.61
N TYR A 472 -7.29 19.15 -14.46
CA TYR A 472 -7.03 18.72 -15.84
C TYR A 472 -7.68 19.58 -16.91
N ASP A 473 -8.86 20.14 -16.63
CA ASP A 473 -9.70 20.65 -17.71
C ASP A 473 -9.10 21.87 -18.40
N ALA A 474 -8.41 22.76 -17.67
CA ALA A 474 -7.77 23.93 -18.25
C ALA A 474 -6.68 23.56 -19.30
N GLN A 475 -5.89 22.52 -19.02
CA GLN A 475 -4.89 22.05 -19.99
C GLN A 475 -5.55 21.22 -21.09
N PHE A 476 -6.51 20.36 -20.72
CA PHE A 476 -7.17 19.44 -21.63
C PHE A 476 -8.00 20.18 -22.69
N GLN A 477 -8.69 21.27 -22.31
CA GLN A 477 -9.44 22.11 -23.23
C GLN A 477 -8.56 22.70 -24.35
N ASN A 478 -7.28 22.96 -24.09
CA ASN A 478 -6.34 23.44 -25.11
C ASN A 478 -5.84 22.32 -26.04
N GLN A 479 -6.08 21.04 -25.71
CA GLN A 479 -5.60 19.88 -26.46
C GLN A 479 -6.70 19.22 -27.31
N VAL A 480 -7.97 19.51 -27.04
CA VAL A 480 -9.11 18.91 -27.74
C VAL A 480 -10.05 19.98 -28.30
N PRO A 481 -10.82 19.70 -29.37
CA PRO A 481 -11.83 20.63 -29.86
C PRO A 481 -12.93 20.92 -28.83
N ASP A 482 -13.52 22.11 -28.87
CA ASP A 482 -14.60 22.54 -27.94
C ASP A 482 -15.76 21.53 -27.87
N TRP A 483 -16.19 20.99 -29.03
CA TRP A 483 -17.27 20.00 -29.08
C TRP A 483 -16.95 18.73 -28.28
N TYR A 484 -15.68 18.32 -28.23
CA TYR A 484 -15.24 17.16 -27.45
C TYR A 484 -15.39 17.49 -25.96
N TYR A 485 -14.87 18.65 -25.56
CA TYR A 485 -14.86 19.07 -24.17
C TYR A 485 -16.28 19.23 -23.61
N TYR A 486 -17.18 19.92 -24.32
CA TYR A 486 -18.57 20.10 -23.87
C TYR A 486 -19.35 18.78 -23.85
N SER A 487 -19.08 17.85 -24.77
CA SER A 487 -19.71 16.52 -24.75
C SER A 487 -19.26 15.70 -23.54
N LEU A 488 -17.99 15.83 -23.15
CA LEU A 488 -17.46 15.20 -21.93
C LEU A 488 -18.16 15.77 -20.68
N LEU A 489 -18.42 17.07 -20.60
CA LEU A 489 -19.14 17.67 -19.47
C LEU A 489 -20.58 17.14 -19.36
N GLU A 490 -21.30 17.00 -20.48
CA GLU A 490 -22.64 16.38 -20.48
C GLU A 490 -22.60 14.91 -20.08
N ASP A 491 -21.58 14.15 -20.48
CA ASP A 491 -21.40 12.77 -20.02
C ASP A 491 -21.09 12.68 -18.53
N ARG A 492 -20.25 13.56 -17.98
CA ARG A 492 -19.98 13.64 -16.53
C ARG A 492 -21.26 13.91 -15.74
N LYS A 493 -22.14 14.76 -16.27
CA LYS A 493 -23.46 15.07 -15.70
C LYS A 493 -24.42 13.88 -15.77
N GLU A 494 -24.52 13.20 -16.91
CA GLU A 494 -25.37 12.02 -17.06
C GLU A 494 -24.88 10.84 -16.20
N LEU A 495 -23.56 10.68 -16.02
CA LEU A 495 -22.99 9.69 -15.09
C LEU A 495 -23.48 9.94 -13.65
N LEU A 496 -23.44 11.18 -13.17
CA LEU A 496 -23.96 11.53 -11.85
C LEU A 496 -25.47 11.30 -11.77
N ALA A 497 -26.24 11.81 -12.74
CA ALA A 497 -27.70 11.76 -12.73
C ALA A 497 -28.23 10.31 -12.77
N SER A 498 -27.64 9.48 -13.62
CA SER A 498 -28.03 8.07 -13.77
C SER A 498 -27.76 7.25 -12.50
N ASP A 499 -26.65 7.49 -11.82
CA ASP A 499 -26.33 6.84 -10.55
C ASP A 499 -27.15 7.39 -9.39
N ALA A 500 -27.49 8.69 -9.40
CA ALA A 500 -28.39 9.28 -8.42
C ALA A 500 -29.80 8.67 -8.53
N ARG A 501 -30.31 8.46 -9.75
CA ARG A 501 -31.55 7.72 -10.02
C ARG A 501 -31.48 6.29 -9.50
N ARG A 502 -30.39 5.58 -9.77
CA ARG A 502 -30.16 4.22 -9.27
C ARG A 502 -30.22 4.17 -7.75
N SER A 503 -29.46 5.03 -7.07
CA SER A 503 -29.43 5.10 -5.61
C SER A 503 -30.79 5.46 -5.03
N PHE A 504 -31.54 6.39 -5.65
CA PHE A 504 -32.93 6.70 -5.29
C PHE A 504 -33.81 5.45 -5.29
N ILE A 505 -33.77 4.64 -6.36
CA ILE A 505 -34.56 3.41 -6.49
C ILE A 505 -34.22 2.43 -5.36
N PHE A 506 -32.93 2.17 -5.11
CA PHE A 506 -32.50 1.26 -4.05
C PHE A 506 -32.97 1.72 -2.66
N ILE A 507 -32.90 3.03 -2.37
CA ILE A 507 -33.37 3.60 -1.11
C ILE A 507 -34.88 3.44 -0.96
N VAL A 508 -35.66 3.74 -2.00
CA VAL A 508 -37.13 3.60 -1.97
C VAL A 508 -37.53 2.15 -1.75
N LEU A 509 -36.88 1.20 -2.44
CA LEU A 509 -37.12 -0.23 -2.25
C LEU A 509 -36.77 -0.69 -0.83
N ALA A 510 -35.60 -0.30 -0.31
CA ALA A 510 -35.18 -0.65 1.05
C ALA A 510 -36.10 -0.03 2.11
N ALA A 511 -36.50 1.23 1.94
CA ALA A 511 -37.47 1.89 2.80
C ALA A 511 -38.84 1.18 2.74
N GLY A 512 -39.28 0.71 1.58
CA GLY A 512 -40.47 -0.11 1.41
C GLY A 512 -40.41 -1.43 2.17
N VAL A 513 -39.27 -2.14 2.12
CA VAL A 513 -39.05 -3.38 2.88
C VAL A 513 -39.10 -3.11 4.40
N VAL A 514 -38.47 -2.03 4.87
CA VAL A 514 -38.52 -1.65 6.31
C VAL A 514 -39.93 -1.22 6.71
N TRP A 515 -40.62 -0.46 5.86
CA TRP A 515 -41.97 0.04 6.10
C TRP A 515 -42.97 -1.12 6.24
N THR A 516 -42.94 -2.09 5.32
CA THR A 516 -43.83 -3.27 5.37
C THR A 516 -43.60 -4.08 6.65
N TYR A 517 -42.36 -4.22 7.11
CA TYR A 517 -42.06 -4.84 8.40
C TYR A 517 -42.66 -4.05 9.58
N ILE A 518 -42.48 -2.72 9.63
CA ILE A 518 -43.00 -1.87 10.72
C ILE A 518 -44.53 -1.94 10.81
N GLN A 519 -45.19 -1.94 9.65
CA GLN A 519 -46.66 -1.97 9.52
C GLN A 519 -47.28 -3.33 9.78
N SER A 520 -46.50 -4.40 9.71
CA SER A 520 -47.03 -5.75 9.84
C SER A 520 -47.59 -6.01 11.23
N LYS A 521 -48.82 -6.55 11.28
CA LYS A 521 -49.44 -7.10 12.49
C LYS A 521 -48.65 -8.30 13.04
N ASN A 522 -47.93 -9.03 12.18
CA ASN A 522 -47.12 -10.19 12.56
C ASN A 522 -45.66 -10.04 12.09
N ARG A 523 -44.91 -9.22 12.84
CA ARG A 523 -43.49 -8.95 12.59
C ARG A 523 -42.60 -10.19 12.59
N LYS A 524 -42.97 -11.25 13.33
CA LYS A 524 -42.21 -12.52 13.32
C LYS A 524 -42.27 -13.21 11.95
N LYS A 525 -43.45 -13.26 11.32
CA LYS A 525 -43.61 -13.83 9.97
C LYS A 525 -42.93 -12.99 8.88
N MET A 526 -42.78 -11.68 9.09
CA MET A 526 -42.11 -10.77 8.14
C MET A 526 -40.59 -10.69 8.31
N LEU A 527 -40.03 -11.31 9.36
CA LEU A 527 -38.59 -11.27 9.60
C LEU A 527 -37.76 -11.86 8.45
N PRO A 528 -38.14 -13.01 7.82
CA PRO A 528 -37.40 -13.53 6.66
C PRO A 528 -37.48 -12.58 5.46
N PHE A 529 -38.62 -11.93 5.22
CA PHE A 529 -38.79 -10.97 4.13
C PHE A 529 -37.90 -9.73 4.33
N LEU A 530 -37.85 -9.19 5.55
CA LEU A 530 -36.94 -8.10 5.91
C LEU A 530 -35.47 -8.52 5.68
N GLY A 531 -35.10 -9.71 6.17
CA GLY A 531 -33.72 -10.19 6.08
C GLY A 531 -33.25 -10.46 4.66
N VAL A 532 -34.00 -11.27 3.90
CA VAL A 532 -33.67 -11.59 2.50
C VAL A 532 -33.78 -10.34 1.62
N GLY A 533 -34.85 -9.55 1.78
CA GLY A 533 -35.06 -8.33 0.99
C GLY A 533 -33.91 -7.34 1.13
N LEU A 534 -33.48 -7.03 2.36
CA LEU A 534 -32.35 -6.12 2.56
C LEU A 534 -31.02 -6.74 2.12
N CYS A 535 -30.81 -8.04 2.34
CA CYS A 535 -29.59 -8.73 1.91
C CYS A 535 -29.43 -8.69 0.39
N VAL A 536 -30.49 -9.01 -0.36
CA VAL A 536 -30.50 -8.96 -1.82
C VAL A 536 -30.32 -7.53 -2.31
N LEU A 537 -31.02 -6.55 -1.74
CA LEU A 537 -30.87 -5.15 -2.14
C LEU A 537 -29.45 -4.63 -1.92
N ILE A 538 -28.83 -4.92 -0.76
CA ILE A 538 -27.45 -4.52 -0.46
C ILE A 538 -26.47 -5.22 -1.40
N LEU A 539 -26.63 -6.53 -1.62
CA LEU A 539 -25.75 -7.27 -2.51
C LEU A 539 -25.86 -6.74 -3.95
N CYS A 540 -27.07 -6.56 -4.48
CA CYS A 540 -27.27 -6.05 -5.84
C CYS A 540 -26.79 -4.59 -5.97
N ASP A 541 -27.03 -3.76 -4.96
CA ASP A 541 -26.55 -2.38 -4.89
C ASP A 541 -25.02 -2.36 -5.04
N LEU A 542 -24.30 -3.01 -4.13
CA LEU A 542 -22.84 -2.98 -4.11
C LEU A 542 -22.21 -3.72 -5.29
N TRP A 543 -22.65 -4.94 -5.57
CA TRP A 543 -22.12 -5.79 -6.64
C TRP A 543 -22.25 -5.13 -8.03
N SER A 544 -23.35 -4.42 -8.29
CA SER A 544 -23.57 -3.74 -9.57
C SER A 544 -22.58 -2.58 -9.81
N VAL A 545 -22.06 -1.97 -8.74
CA VAL A 545 -21.07 -0.89 -8.82
C VAL A 545 -19.67 -1.49 -8.88
N ASP A 546 -19.40 -2.46 -8.02
CA ASP A 546 -18.10 -3.14 -7.94
C ASP A 546 -17.71 -3.76 -9.30
N ARG A 547 -18.67 -4.39 -10.01
CA ARG A 547 -18.44 -4.99 -11.34
C ARG A 547 -18.15 -3.99 -12.46
N ARG A 548 -18.32 -2.68 -12.23
CA ARG A 548 -17.90 -1.64 -13.18
C ARG A 548 -16.38 -1.44 -13.16
N TYR A 549 -15.73 -1.74 -12.02
CA TYR A 549 -14.30 -1.56 -11.81
C TYR A 549 -13.52 -2.86 -11.92
N LEU A 550 -14.08 -3.97 -11.42
CA LEU A 550 -13.45 -5.28 -11.54
C LEU A 550 -14.43 -6.29 -12.13
N SER A 551 -14.20 -6.65 -13.38
CA SER A 551 -15.02 -7.56 -14.15
C SER A 551 -14.18 -8.69 -14.74
N THR A 552 -14.84 -9.63 -15.43
CA THR A 552 -14.14 -10.77 -16.06
C THR A 552 -13.23 -10.35 -17.21
N LYS A 553 -13.40 -9.14 -17.77
CA LYS A 553 -12.60 -8.63 -18.90
C LYS A 553 -11.20 -8.16 -18.48
N ASP A 554 -11.03 -7.88 -17.20
CA ASP A 554 -9.79 -7.33 -16.63
C ASP A 554 -8.78 -8.45 -16.32
N PHE A 555 -9.20 -9.72 -16.41
CA PHE A 555 -8.35 -10.89 -16.20
C PHE A 555 -7.83 -11.43 -17.53
N GLU A 556 -6.53 -11.71 -17.58
CA GLU A 556 -5.86 -12.35 -18.71
C GLU A 556 -5.13 -13.63 -18.27
N SER A 557 -4.69 -14.44 -19.24
CA SER A 557 -3.93 -15.65 -18.89
C SER A 557 -2.55 -15.28 -18.33
N LYS A 558 -2.07 -16.02 -17.32
CA LYS A 558 -0.75 -15.77 -16.71
C LYS A 558 0.39 -15.78 -17.73
N LYS A 559 0.28 -16.62 -18.76
CA LYS A 559 1.24 -16.69 -19.87
C LYS A 559 1.23 -15.42 -20.72
N SER A 560 0.06 -14.99 -21.20
CA SER A 560 -0.12 -13.74 -21.97
C SER A 560 0.41 -12.53 -21.22
N TYR A 561 0.09 -12.43 -19.93
CA TYR A 561 0.57 -11.35 -19.06
C TYR A 561 2.11 -11.31 -19.02
N LYS A 562 2.77 -12.44 -18.72
CA LYS A 562 4.24 -12.51 -18.66
C LYS A 562 4.89 -12.20 -20.00
N GLU A 563 4.36 -12.77 -21.08
CA GLU A 563 4.87 -12.55 -22.44
C GLU A 563 4.71 -11.10 -22.90
N LYS A 564 3.68 -10.38 -22.42
CA LYS A 564 3.44 -8.97 -22.77
C LYS A 564 4.27 -8.00 -21.93
N VAL A 565 4.48 -8.30 -20.65
CA VAL A 565 5.08 -7.37 -19.68
C VAL A 565 6.60 -7.51 -19.61
N PHE A 566 7.11 -8.74 -19.63
CA PHE A 566 8.55 -9.03 -19.58
C PHE A 566 8.94 -9.74 -20.87
N GLN A 567 8.65 -9.12 -22.02
CA GLN A 567 9.17 -9.61 -23.29
C GLN A 567 10.64 -9.21 -23.40
N LYS A 568 11.54 -10.16 -23.64
CA LYS A 568 12.93 -9.83 -23.97
C LYS A 568 12.99 -9.05 -25.27
N THR A 569 13.61 -7.88 -25.21
CA THR A 569 13.85 -6.99 -26.34
C THR A 569 15.10 -7.42 -27.11
N LEU A 570 15.40 -6.79 -28.25
CA LEU A 570 16.66 -7.06 -28.96
C LEU A 570 17.86 -6.69 -28.10
N ALA A 571 17.78 -5.53 -27.42
CA ALA A 571 18.82 -5.07 -26.50
C ALA A 571 19.08 -6.11 -25.39
N ASP A 572 18.04 -6.63 -24.75
CA ASP A 572 18.17 -7.63 -23.67
C ASP A 572 18.90 -8.88 -24.14
N ASN A 573 18.54 -9.39 -25.32
CA ASN A 573 19.15 -10.61 -25.86
C ASN A 573 20.64 -10.44 -26.19
N LEU A 574 21.08 -9.23 -26.52
CA LEU A 574 22.48 -8.92 -26.77
C LEU A 574 23.26 -8.72 -25.46
N ILE A 575 22.69 -8.00 -24.50
CA ILE A 575 23.31 -7.76 -23.19
C ILE A 575 23.52 -9.09 -22.44
N LEU A 576 22.53 -9.99 -22.47
CA LEU A 576 22.59 -11.29 -21.80
C LEU A 576 23.67 -12.25 -22.37
N GLN A 577 24.33 -11.91 -23.48
CA GLN A 577 25.46 -12.68 -24.02
C GLN A 577 26.79 -12.32 -23.34
N ASP A 578 26.84 -11.23 -22.57
CA ASP A 578 28.05 -10.82 -21.85
C ASP A 578 28.36 -11.78 -20.68
N PRO A 579 29.53 -12.45 -20.67
CA PRO A 579 29.89 -13.40 -19.61
C PRO A 579 30.38 -12.72 -18.32
N THR A 580 30.49 -11.39 -18.27
CA THR A 580 30.95 -10.65 -17.09
C THR A 580 29.99 -10.88 -15.92
N LEU A 581 30.54 -11.21 -14.74
CA LEU A 581 29.75 -11.55 -13.54
C LEU A 581 28.78 -10.43 -13.10
N SER A 582 29.20 -9.18 -13.26
CA SER A 582 28.40 -8.02 -12.90
C SER A 582 28.75 -6.80 -13.75
N TYR A 583 27.70 -6.14 -14.24
CA TYR A 583 27.69 -4.88 -14.97
C TYR A 583 26.35 -4.21 -14.71
N ARG A 584 26.26 -2.89 -14.96
CA ARG A 584 24.98 -2.17 -14.86
C ARG A 584 24.44 -1.76 -16.22
N VAL A 585 23.11 -1.67 -16.27
CA VAL A 585 22.32 -1.26 -17.44
C VAL A 585 21.54 0.00 -17.10
N LEU A 586 21.60 0.99 -17.98
CA LEU A 586 20.77 2.19 -17.92
C LEU A 586 19.75 2.16 -19.06
N ASN A 587 18.46 2.22 -18.73
CA ASN A 587 17.39 2.38 -19.72
C ASN A 587 16.94 3.84 -19.78
N LEU A 588 17.11 4.51 -20.93
CA LEU A 588 16.76 5.93 -21.07
C LEU A 588 15.25 6.19 -21.09
N ASN A 589 14.43 5.16 -21.31
CA ASN A 589 12.98 5.27 -21.32
C ASN A 589 12.41 5.25 -19.90
N ASN A 590 12.39 6.44 -19.26
CA ASN A 590 11.88 6.63 -17.90
C ASN A 590 12.61 5.78 -16.82
N PRO A 591 13.96 5.89 -16.73
CA PRO A 591 14.83 4.99 -15.94
C PRO A 591 14.40 4.81 -14.49
N PHE A 592 13.87 5.87 -13.86
CA PHE A 592 13.60 5.90 -12.42
C PHE A 592 12.14 5.66 -12.05
N ASN A 593 11.32 5.15 -12.99
CA ASN A 593 9.91 4.81 -12.76
C ASN A 593 9.48 3.52 -13.48
N GLU A 594 10.40 2.56 -13.64
CA GLU A 594 10.14 1.24 -14.23
C GLU A 594 10.95 0.16 -13.50
N SER A 595 10.54 -1.12 -13.59
CA SER A 595 11.29 -2.27 -13.04
C SER A 595 11.48 -3.40 -14.05
N GLY A 596 11.10 -3.19 -15.32
CA GLY A 596 11.28 -4.16 -16.39
C GLY A 596 12.75 -4.42 -16.68
N THR A 597 13.59 -3.38 -16.65
CA THR A 597 15.06 -3.54 -16.80
C THR A 597 15.64 -4.40 -15.69
N SER A 598 15.18 -4.20 -14.45
CA SER A 598 15.61 -4.96 -13.26
C SER A 598 15.22 -6.44 -13.27
N TYR A 599 14.25 -6.82 -14.12
CA TYR A 599 13.88 -8.22 -14.31
C TYR A 599 15.02 -9.00 -14.97
N TYR A 600 15.73 -8.41 -15.94
CA TYR A 600 16.78 -9.09 -16.69
C TYR A 600 18.19 -8.66 -16.31
N HIS A 601 18.37 -7.45 -15.80
CA HIS A 601 19.67 -6.82 -15.64
C HIS A 601 19.80 -6.11 -14.30
N LYS A 602 21.04 -5.80 -13.90
CA LYS A 602 21.30 -4.90 -12.78
C LYS A 602 21.13 -3.46 -13.25
N SER A 603 20.03 -2.83 -12.88
CA SER A 603 19.67 -1.50 -13.36
C SER A 603 20.31 -0.38 -12.54
N ILE A 604 20.79 0.67 -13.22
CA ILE A 604 21.03 2.00 -12.61
C ILE A 604 19.69 2.60 -12.16
N GLY A 605 18.64 2.33 -12.91
CA GLY A 605 17.27 2.76 -12.64
C GLY A 605 16.51 1.81 -11.71
N GLY A 606 15.18 1.96 -11.73
CA GLY A 606 14.25 1.18 -10.92
C GLY A 606 13.06 2.01 -10.47
N TYR A 607 12.04 1.34 -9.91
CA TYR A 607 10.92 1.99 -9.22
C TYR A 607 10.70 1.36 -7.85
N HIS A 608 10.93 2.12 -6.78
CA HIS A 608 10.59 1.70 -5.42
C HIS A 608 10.30 2.89 -4.50
N ALA A 609 9.22 2.81 -3.72
CA ALA A 609 8.73 3.90 -2.88
C ALA A 609 9.56 4.15 -1.60
N ALA A 610 10.54 3.29 -1.33
CA ALA A 610 11.52 3.42 -0.25
C ALA A 610 12.95 3.27 -0.79
N LYS A 611 13.23 3.78 -2.00
CA LYS A 611 14.60 3.95 -2.50
C LYS A 611 15.43 4.79 -1.52
N LEU A 612 16.73 4.51 -1.45
CA LEU A 612 17.67 5.20 -0.56
C LEU A 612 17.69 6.71 -0.85
N GLY A 613 17.68 7.54 0.21
CA GLY A 613 17.69 8.99 0.08
C GLY A 613 18.93 9.49 -0.66
N ARG A 614 20.11 8.96 -0.33
CA ARG A 614 21.36 9.28 -1.03
C ARG A 614 21.35 8.92 -2.51
N TYR A 615 20.68 7.83 -2.89
CA TYR A 615 20.55 7.49 -4.30
C TYR A 615 19.59 8.46 -5.01
N GLN A 616 18.53 8.90 -4.34
CA GLN A 616 17.66 9.96 -4.87
C GLN A 616 18.41 11.28 -5.06
N ASP A 617 19.24 11.68 -4.08
CA ASP A 617 20.09 12.86 -4.21
C ASP A 617 21.06 12.73 -5.40
N LEU A 618 21.63 11.54 -5.61
CA LEU A 618 22.50 11.27 -6.76
C LEU A 618 21.73 11.39 -8.09
N ILE A 619 20.49 10.90 -8.14
CA ILE A 619 19.59 11.06 -9.30
C ILE A 619 19.38 12.54 -9.61
N ASP A 620 18.97 13.32 -8.61
CA ASP A 620 18.54 14.70 -8.79
C ASP A 620 19.72 15.64 -9.09
N ARG A 621 20.87 15.41 -8.44
CA ARG A 621 22.05 16.29 -8.53
C ARG A 621 22.96 15.96 -9.70
N ARG A 622 23.11 14.67 -10.03
CA ARG A 622 24.14 14.17 -10.96
C ARG A 622 23.54 13.38 -12.12
N LEU A 623 22.91 12.23 -11.87
CA LEU A 623 22.54 11.28 -12.94
C LEU A 623 21.59 11.90 -13.96
N THR A 624 20.61 12.68 -13.53
CA THR A 624 19.66 13.33 -14.47
C THR A 624 20.40 14.24 -15.46
N LYS A 625 21.45 14.94 -15.04
CA LYS A 625 22.25 15.82 -15.92
C LYS A 625 23.11 15.01 -16.90
N GLU A 626 23.75 13.94 -16.42
CA GLU A 626 24.56 13.04 -17.27
C GLU A 626 23.67 12.33 -18.31
N ILE A 627 22.51 11.81 -17.88
CA ILE A 627 21.49 11.20 -18.76
C ILE A 627 21.01 12.19 -19.82
N GLN A 628 20.67 13.43 -19.44
CA GLN A 628 20.22 14.45 -20.39
C GLN A 628 21.32 14.79 -21.41
N SER A 629 22.58 14.81 -20.99
CA SER A 629 23.72 15.04 -21.88
C SER A 629 23.86 13.92 -22.91
N ILE A 630 23.69 12.66 -22.51
CA ILE A 630 23.66 11.50 -23.41
C ILE A 630 22.48 11.59 -24.38
N ILE A 631 21.27 11.91 -23.89
CA ILE A 631 20.08 12.07 -24.75
C ILE A 631 20.30 13.16 -25.80
N ASN A 632 20.84 14.31 -25.41
CA ASN A 632 21.13 15.41 -26.34
C ASN A 632 22.18 15.00 -27.39
N ALA A 633 23.21 14.25 -26.98
CA ALA A 633 24.22 13.73 -27.89
C ALA A 633 23.61 12.75 -28.90
N LEU A 634 22.76 11.82 -28.44
CA LEU A 634 22.06 10.85 -29.29
C LEU A 634 21.16 11.50 -30.35
N GLN A 635 20.63 12.70 -30.11
CA GLN A 635 19.83 13.42 -31.09
C GLN A 635 20.64 13.98 -32.27
N THR A 636 21.95 14.18 -32.09
CA THR A 636 22.83 14.82 -33.08
C THR A 636 23.93 13.89 -33.60
N ALA A 637 24.21 12.80 -32.89
CA ALA A 637 25.21 11.81 -33.25
C ALA A 637 24.83 11.09 -34.56
N THR A 638 25.82 10.94 -35.43
CA THR A 638 25.70 10.19 -36.68
C THR A 638 26.37 8.81 -36.58
N THR A 639 27.35 8.69 -35.68
CA THR A 639 28.10 7.47 -35.40
C THR A 639 28.22 7.25 -33.89
N VAL A 640 28.61 6.03 -33.49
CA VAL A 640 28.88 5.73 -32.07
C VAL A 640 30.09 6.53 -31.55
N ASP A 641 31.07 6.80 -32.41
CA ASP A 641 32.28 7.57 -32.08
C ASP A 641 31.95 8.99 -31.58
N ASP A 642 30.87 9.59 -32.10
CA ASP A 642 30.39 10.92 -31.68
C ASP A 642 29.94 10.94 -30.20
N LEU A 643 29.62 9.78 -29.61
CA LEU A 643 29.13 9.67 -28.24
C LEU A 643 30.27 9.51 -27.22
N HIS A 644 31.47 9.13 -27.64
CA HIS A 644 32.61 8.87 -26.75
C HIS A 644 32.96 10.05 -25.83
N PRO A 645 33.03 11.32 -26.31
CA PRO A 645 33.35 12.45 -25.44
C PRO A 645 32.32 12.65 -24.32
N VAL A 646 31.04 12.40 -24.60
CA VAL A 646 29.95 12.55 -23.63
C VAL A 646 29.98 11.42 -22.62
N LEU A 647 30.17 10.17 -23.06
CA LEU A 647 30.31 9.02 -22.17
C LEU A 647 31.53 9.12 -21.25
N ALA A 648 32.66 9.62 -21.77
CA ALA A 648 33.84 9.90 -20.96
C ALA A 648 33.58 10.97 -19.87
N ASN A 649 32.67 11.92 -20.14
CA ASN A 649 32.27 12.98 -19.23
C ASN A 649 31.02 12.65 -18.39
N CYS A 650 30.75 11.37 -18.16
CA CYS A 650 29.73 10.88 -17.23
C CYS A 650 30.38 10.16 -16.03
N PRO A 651 31.15 10.87 -15.18
CA PRO A 651 31.92 10.24 -14.11
C PRO A 651 31.04 9.46 -13.13
N THR A 652 29.79 9.92 -12.89
CA THR A 652 28.87 9.26 -11.97
C THR A 652 28.38 7.92 -12.53
N LEU A 653 27.95 7.89 -13.79
CA LEU A 653 27.57 6.63 -14.47
C LEU A 653 28.78 5.67 -14.58
N ASN A 654 29.97 6.20 -14.86
CA ASN A 654 31.19 5.41 -15.01
C ASN A 654 31.63 4.76 -13.70
N MET A 655 31.56 5.46 -12.57
CA MET A 655 31.86 4.87 -11.25
C MET A 655 30.80 3.88 -10.79
N LEU A 656 29.56 4.03 -11.26
CA LEU A 656 28.49 3.05 -11.07
C LEU A 656 28.59 1.86 -12.04
N ASN A 657 29.67 1.71 -12.81
CA ASN A 657 29.85 0.55 -13.69
C ASN A 657 28.70 0.37 -14.72
N ASP A 658 28.14 1.49 -15.20
CA ASP A 658 27.11 1.52 -16.26
C ASP A 658 27.70 1.15 -17.62
N LYS A 659 27.63 -0.13 -17.98
CA LYS A 659 28.28 -0.69 -19.18
C LYS A 659 27.38 -0.61 -20.41
N TYR A 660 26.07 -0.74 -20.24
CA TYR A 660 25.12 -0.83 -21.36
C TYR A 660 23.99 0.18 -21.21
N ILE A 661 23.75 0.96 -22.25
CA ILE A 661 22.69 1.96 -22.29
C ILE A 661 21.65 1.55 -23.34
N ILE A 662 20.41 1.32 -22.88
CA ILE A 662 19.25 1.03 -23.73
C ILE A 662 18.57 2.36 -24.06
N TYR A 663 18.81 2.88 -25.26
CA TYR A 663 18.13 4.07 -25.79
C TYR A 663 16.90 3.70 -26.63
N ASN A 664 16.93 2.53 -27.28
CA ASN A 664 15.80 1.94 -28.00
C ASN A 664 15.81 0.41 -27.79
N PRO A 665 14.74 -0.18 -27.23
CA PRO A 665 14.67 -1.63 -26.98
C PRO A 665 14.86 -2.51 -28.22
N GLU A 666 14.46 -2.02 -29.39
CA GLU A 666 14.51 -2.76 -30.66
C GLU A 666 15.82 -2.55 -31.43
N GLN A 667 16.81 -1.91 -30.82
CA GLN A 667 18.14 -1.68 -31.37
C GLN A 667 19.23 -2.29 -30.48
N PRO A 668 20.44 -2.53 -31.01
CA PRO A 668 21.58 -2.89 -30.18
C PRO A 668 21.84 -1.84 -29.07
N PRO A 669 22.21 -2.28 -27.85
CA PRO A 669 22.51 -1.36 -26.76
C PRO A 669 23.78 -0.56 -27.09
N LEU A 670 23.87 0.65 -26.55
CA LEU A 670 25.11 1.43 -26.56
C LEU A 670 26.04 0.87 -25.49
N VAL A 671 27.29 0.58 -25.87
CA VAL A 671 28.33 0.11 -24.93
C VAL A 671 29.13 1.30 -24.44
N ASN A 672 29.23 1.47 -23.12
CA ASN A 672 30.06 2.48 -22.49
C ASN A 672 31.46 1.91 -22.17
N PRO A 673 32.52 2.33 -22.88
CA PRO A 673 33.87 1.82 -22.65
C PRO A 673 34.59 2.51 -21.47
N TYR A 674 33.99 3.54 -20.86
CA TYR A 674 34.62 4.37 -19.83
C TYR A 674 34.27 3.95 -18.40
N ILE A 675 33.61 2.80 -18.22
CA ILE A 675 33.32 2.25 -16.88
C ILE A 675 34.58 2.05 -16.04
N ASN A 676 34.47 2.29 -14.73
CA ASN A 676 35.57 2.03 -13.80
C ASN A 676 35.73 0.55 -13.46
N GLY A 677 34.72 -0.27 -13.74
CA GLY A 677 34.65 -1.68 -13.36
C GLY A 677 33.98 -1.90 -11.99
N ASN A 678 33.97 -3.15 -11.54
CA ASN A 678 33.32 -3.50 -10.27
C ASN A 678 34.10 -3.02 -9.03
N ALA A 679 35.42 -2.89 -9.14
CA ALA A 679 36.29 -2.31 -8.12
C ALA A 679 37.58 -1.80 -8.77
N TRP A 680 38.23 -0.82 -8.16
CA TRP A 680 39.52 -0.28 -8.61
C TRP A 680 40.30 0.34 -7.44
N PHE A 681 41.62 0.47 -7.59
CA PHE A 681 42.47 1.20 -6.65
C PHE A 681 42.58 2.67 -7.06
N VAL A 682 42.39 3.58 -6.12
CA VAL A 682 42.61 5.02 -6.35
C VAL A 682 44.05 5.42 -5.99
N HIS A 683 44.54 6.49 -6.61
CA HIS A 683 45.88 7.02 -6.39
C HIS A 683 45.94 8.00 -5.22
N SER A 684 44.82 8.67 -4.94
CA SER A 684 44.71 9.71 -3.92
C SER A 684 43.29 9.76 -3.35
N TYR A 685 43.15 10.40 -2.21
CA TYR A 685 41.84 10.71 -1.63
C TYR A 685 41.88 12.04 -0.89
N ARG A 686 40.72 12.65 -0.70
CA ARG A 686 40.56 13.85 0.13
C ARG A 686 39.30 13.78 0.98
N PHE A 687 39.34 14.48 2.11
CA PHE A 687 38.17 14.67 2.96
C PHE A 687 37.49 15.99 2.66
N VAL A 688 36.17 16.02 2.84
CA VAL A 688 35.34 17.21 2.79
C VAL A 688 34.55 17.35 4.09
N ASP A 689 34.23 18.59 4.47
CA ASP A 689 33.63 18.89 5.78
C ASP A 689 32.10 18.74 5.76
N THR A 690 31.46 18.79 4.58
CA THR A 690 30.00 18.75 4.46
C THR A 690 29.49 17.80 3.36
N PRO A 691 28.26 17.26 3.50
CA PRO A 691 27.62 16.47 2.44
C PRO A 691 27.46 17.21 1.10
N ASP A 692 27.20 18.52 1.14
CA ASP A 692 27.09 19.35 -0.07
C ASP A 692 28.44 19.45 -0.80
N GLU A 693 29.55 19.57 -0.07
CA GLU A 693 30.89 19.52 -0.65
C GLU A 693 31.23 18.15 -1.26
N GLU A 694 30.81 17.05 -0.62
CA GLU A 694 30.98 15.68 -1.16
C GLU A 694 30.26 15.53 -2.50
N MET A 695 28.99 15.95 -2.55
CA MET A 695 28.18 15.91 -3.77
C MET A 695 28.73 16.83 -4.87
N ALA A 696 29.17 18.05 -4.51
CA ALA A 696 29.75 18.99 -5.45
C ALA A 696 31.08 18.48 -6.02
N ALA A 697 31.89 17.77 -5.24
CA ALA A 697 33.16 17.22 -5.71
C ALA A 697 32.99 16.26 -6.90
N LEU A 698 31.86 15.55 -6.99
CA LEU A 698 31.53 14.65 -8.11
C LEU A 698 31.41 15.36 -9.47
N GLU A 699 31.37 16.69 -9.51
CA GLU A 699 31.41 17.47 -10.77
C GLU A 699 32.75 17.44 -11.47
N THR A 700 33.83 17.34 -10.70
CA THR A 700 35.20 17.46 -11.19
C THR A 700 36.05 16.23 -10.88
N LEU A 701 35.50 15.31 -10.06
CA LEU A 701 36.17 14.09 -9.66
C LEU A 701 36.45 13.20 -10.86
N ASN A 702 37.70 12.70 -10.95
CA ASN A 702 37.98 11.50 -11.72
C ASN A 702 37.96 10.30 -10.75
N PRO A 703 36.82 9.59 -10.65
CA PRO A 703 36.63 8.55 -9.64
C PRO A 703 37.61 7.39 -9.79
N LYS A 704 38.22 7.21 -10.98
CA LYS A 704 39.19 6.14 -11.23
C LYS A 704 40.53 6.38 -10.54
N THR A 705 40.86 7.62 -10.20
CA THR A 705 42.17 8.00 -9.66
C THR A 705 42.12 8.72 -8.33
N GLU A 706 41.00 9.36 -7.99
CA GLU A 706 40.80 10.08 -6.74
C GLU A 706 39.46 9.67 -6.13
N ALA A 707 39.42 9.53 -4.81
CA ALA A 707 38.19 9.30 -4.05
C ALA A 707 37.93 10.45 -3.05
N VAL A 708 36.66 10.78 -2.83
CA VAL A 708 36.24 11.81 -1.88
C VAL A 708 35.49 11.17 -0.72
N PHE A 709 35.81 11.59 0.49
CA PHE A 709 35.22 11.06 1.72
C PHE A 709 34.65 12.19 2.58
N ASP A 710 33.53 11.91 3.24
CA ASP A 710 33.09 12.71 4.37
C ASP A 710 34.09 12.58 5.53
N LYS A 711 34.39 13.69 6.21
CA LYS A 711 35.36 13.74 7.31
C LYS A 711 35.06 12.79 8.47
N SER A 712 33.80 12.37 8.65
CA SER A 712 33.45 11.34 9.65
C SER A 712 34.14 9.99 9.41
N PHE A 713 34.65 9.71 8.21
CA PHE A 713 35.40 8.49 7.89
C PHE A 713 36.92 8.62 8.10
N GLU A 714 37.42 9.77 8.55
CA GLU A 714 38.85 10.02 8.72
C GLU A 714 39.53 9.03 9.67
N SER A 715 38.85 8.66 10.76
CA SER A 715 39.37 7.67 11.72
C SER A 715 39.46 6.25 11.16
N GLU A 716 38.62 5.91 10.17
CA GLU A 716 38.61 4.57 9.56
C GLU A 716 39.76 4.40 8.57
N LEU A 717 40.16 5.48 7.89
CA LEU A 717 41.26 5.48 6.93
C LEU A 717 42.64 5.71 7.57
N GLN A 718 42.72 6.06 8.85
CA GLN A 718 43.97 6.13 9.66
C GLN A 718 45.15 6.86 8.99
N ALA A 719 44.87 7.94 8.25
CA ALA A 719 45.89 8.68 7.48
C ALA A 719 46.73 7.80 6.52
N LEU A 720 46.07 6.87 5.84
CA LEU A 720 46.65 6.00 4.81
C LEU A 720 47.49 6.82 3.82
N GLN A 721 48.77 6.50 3.69
CA GLN A 721 49.62 7.05 2.63
C GLN A 721 49.53 6.16 1.40
N LEU A 722 48.95 6.68 0.32
CA LEU A 722 48.81 5.96 -0.93
C LEU A 722 50.05 6.13 -1.80
N VAL A 723 50.59 5.01 -2.25
CA VAL A 723 51.61 4.95 -3.30
C VAL A 723 50.98 4.23 -4.49
N PRO A 724 50.73 4.91 -5.62
CA PRO A 724 50.14 4.28 -6.79
C PRO A 724 50.99 3.11 -7.28
N ASP A 725 50.34 1.96 -7.49
CA ASP A 725 50.94 0.78 -8.11
C ASP A 725 50.25 0.51 -9.44
N SER A 726 50.96 0.72 -10.54
CA SER A 726 50.45 0.50 -11.90
C SER A 726 50.16 -0.98 -12.21
N SER A 727 50.67 -1.91 -11.40
CA SER A 727 50.42 -3.34 -11.52
C SER A 727 49.27 -3.83 -10.62
N ALA A 728 48.69 -2.95 -9.81
CA ALA A 728 47.61 -3.31 -8.91
C ALA A 728 46.35 -3.73 -9.70
N SER A 729 45.75 -4.84 -9.29
CA SER A 729 44.51 -5.34 -9.86
C SER A 729 43.54 -5.75 -8.76
N ILE A 730 42.26 -5.57 -9.03
CA ILE A 730 41.18 -6.08 -8.21
C ILE A 730 40.04 -6.52 -9.11
N GLU A 731 39.60 -7.77 -8.94
CA GLU A 731 38.62 -8.39 -9.82
C GLU A 731 37.55 -9.09 -8.99
N MET A 732 36.29 -8.94 -9.39
CA MET A 732 35.17 -9.66 -8.79
C MET A 732 35.26 -11.13 -9.20
N THR A 733 35.21 -12.02 -8.21
CA THR A 733 35.27 -13.48 -8.42
C THR A 733 33.92 -14.15 -8.22
N ALA A 734 33.02 -13.55 -7.44
CA ALA A 734 31.66 -14.04 -7.27
C ALA A 734 30.69 -12.90 -6.95
N TYR A 735 29.45 -13.05 -7.41
CA TYR A 735 28.35 -12.16 -7.11
C TYR A 735 27.13 -12.96 -6.64
N TYR A 736 26.60 -12.55 -5.50
CA TYR A 736 25.31 -12.95 -4.94
C TYR A 736 24.65 -11.72 -4.33
N PRO A 737 23.30 -11.66 -4.27
CA PRO A 737 22.62 -10.47 -3.73
C PRO A 737 23.05 -10.09 -2.31
N ASN A 738 23.35 -11.07 -1.45
CA ASN A 738 23.80 -10.88 -0.06
C ASN A 738 25.33 -11.02 0.12
N ARG A 739 26.10 -11.33 -0.93
CA ARG A 739 27.54 -11.58 -0.83
C ARG A 739 28.27 -11.28 -2.13
N VAL A 740 29.34 -10.50 -2.06
CA VAL A 740 30.23 -10.27 -3.21
C VAL A 740 31.68 -10.54 -2.83
N GLU A 741 32.42 -11.17 -3.73
CA GLU A 741 33.81 -11.59 -3.49
C GLU A 741 34.74 -11.01 -4.56
N TYR A 742 35.94 -10.64 -4.13
CA TYR A 742 36.98 -10.09 -4.97
C TYR A 742 38.33 -10.71 -4.65
N ASN A 743 39.19 -10.79 -5.65
CA ASN A 743 40.63 -11.01 -5.45
C ASN A 743 41.38 -9.74 -5.82
N SER A 744 42.31 -9.34 -4.97
CA SER A 744 43.23 -8.23 -5.26
C SER A 744 44.68 -8.68 -5.26
N SER A 745 45.50 -7.95 -6.00
CA SER A 745 46.96 -8.08 -6.01
C SER A 745 47.56 -6.69 -6.12
N SER A 746 48.38 -6.28 -5.16
CA SER A 746 49.07 -4.99 -5.16
C SER A 746 50.42 -5.10 -4.46
N ALA A 747 51.46 -4.44 -4.97
CA ALA A 747 52.76 -4.35 -4.32
C ALA A 747 52.77 -3.35 -3.15
N GLN A 748 51.78 -2.45 -3.10
CA GLN A 748 51.64 -1.42 -2.08
C GLN A 748 50.29 -1.54 -1.37
N THR A 749 50.22 -1.01 -0.15
CA THR A 749 48.93 -0.79 0.50
C THR A 749 48.14 0.21 -0.33
N GLY A 750 46.91 -0.16 -0.71
CA GLY A 750 46.05 0.62 -1.59
C GLY A 750 44.70 0.92 -0.95
N LEU A 751 44.01 1.92 -1.49
CA LEU A 751 42.60 2.19 -1.18
C LEU A 751 41.76 1.71 -2.36
N ALA A 752 40.94 0.69 -2.13
CA ALA A 752 40.04 0.17 -3.15
C ALA A 752 38.65 0.79 -2.99
N VAL A 753 38.10 1.28 -4.10
CA VAL A 753 36.71 1.70 -4.23
C VAL A 753 35.95 0.62 -4.99
N PHE A 754 34.75 0.30 -4.52
CA PHE A 754 33.88 -0.72 -5.07
C PHE A 754 32.64 -0.04 -5.63
N SER A 755 32.23 -0.42 -6.84
CA SER A 755 31.05 0.16 -7.48
C SER A 755 29.74 -0.14 -6.71
N GLU A 756 29.78 -0.98 -5.68
CA GLU A 756 28.66 -1.36 -4.84
C GLU A 756 28.17 -0.24 -3.91
N VAL A 757 26.84 -0.08 -3.81
CA VAL A 757 26.21 0.95 -2.96
C VAL A 757 26.51 0.69 -1.48
N TYR A 758 27.01 1.72 -0.80
CA TYR A 758 27.24 1.76 0.64
C TYR A 758 25.90 1.78 1.38
N TYR A 759 25.79 0.94 2.41
CA TYR A 759 24.65 0.94 3.33
C TYR A 759 25.17 0.70 4.74
N LYS A 760 24.91 1.67 5.62
CA LYS A 760 25.50 1.76 6.96
C LYS A 760 25.22 0.53 7.82
N ASN A 761 24.00 -0.02 7.73
CA ASN A 761 23.50 -1.02 8.68
C ASN A 761 23.32 -2.40 8.02
N GLY A 762 24.39 -3.03 7.54
CA GLY A 762 24.25 -4.44 7.14
C GLY A 762 25.45 -5.08 6.45
N TRP A 763 26.19 -4.34 5.64
CA TRP A 763 27.39 -4.88 4.98
C TRP A 763 28.55 -4.99 5.96
N LYS A 764 29.17 -6.16 5.98
CA LYS A 764 30.42 -6.47 6.70
C LYS A 764 31.47 -6.82 5.66
N ALA A 765 32.70 -6.31 5.81
CA ALA A 765 33.81 -6.59 4.91
C ALA A 765 34.89 -7.40 5.62
N PHE A 766 35.52 -8.30 4.87
CA PHE A 766 36.59 -9.15 5.35
C PHE A 766 37.74 -9.18 4.34
N ILE A 767 38.97 -9.09 4.83
CA ILE A 767 40.21 -9.34 4.07
C ILE A 767 40.85 -10.60 4.65
N ASP A 768 40.96 -11.65 3.84
CA ASP A 768 41.46 -12.97 4.24
C ASP A 768 40.78 -13.51 5.52
N GLY A 769 39.46 -13.24 5.65
CA GLY A 769 38.64 -13.64 6.78
C GLY A 769 38.73 -12.74 8.02
N GLN A 770 39.56 -11.69 8.01
CA GLN A 770 39.64 -10.71 9.09
C GLN A 770 38.73 -9.52 8.81
N PRO A 771 37.92 -9.06 9.79
CA PRO A 771 36.99 -7.95 9.57
C PRO A 771 37.74 -6.64 9.33
N VAL A 772 37.23 -5.84 8.38
CA VAL A 772 37.72 -4.50 8.07
C VAL A 772 36.54 -3.51 8.04
N ALA A 773 36.77 -2.29 8.50
CA ALA A 773 35.75 -1.23 8.46
C ALA A 773 35.50 -0.80 7.00
N ILE A 774 34.22 -0.56 6.67
CA ILE A 774 33.80 -0.06 5.36
C ILE A 774 33.55 1.44 5.47
N SER A 775 34.27 2.21 4.68
CA SER A 775 34.03 3.65 4.54
C SER A 775 33.16 3.95 3.32
N ARG A 776 32.49 5.10 3.31
CA ARG A 776 31.74 5.60 2.16
C ARG A 776 32.61 6.55 1.34
N ALA A 777 32.84 6.19 0.08
CA ALA A 777 33.52 7.03 -0.90
C ALA A 777 32.52 7.57 -1.92
N ASP A 778 32.84 8.71 -2.51
CA ASP A 778 32.20 9.26 -3.70
C ASP A 778 30.66 9.28 -3.57
N TRP A 779 30.19 9.81 -2.45
CA TRP A 779 28.78 9.93 -2.05
C TRP A 779 28.06 8.63 -1.69
N ILE A 780 28.33 7.53 -2.40
CA ILE A 780 27.49 6.32 -2.32
C ILE A 780 28.23 4.99 -2.44
N LEU A 781 29.53 4.99 -2.74
CA LEU A 781 30.31 3.77 -2.98
C LEU A 781 30.96 3.25 -1.71
N ARG A 782 31.29 1.96 -1.68
CA ARG A 782 32.08 1.36 -0.59
C ARG A 782 33.56 1.55 -0.86
N ALA A 783 34.35 1.77 0.18
CA ALA A 783 35.80 1.74 0.10
C ALA A 783 36.40 1.02 1.31
N ILE A 784 37.52 0.31 1.07
CA ILE A 784 38.33 -0.32 2.12
C ILE A 784 39.82 -0.15 1.83
N PRO A 785 40.66 0.06 2.87
CA PRO A 785 42.10 -0.05 2.73
C PRO A 785 42.49 -1.53 2.60
N ILE A 786 43.34 -1.86 1.63
CA ILE A 786 43.83 -3.21 1.38
C ILE A 786 45.36 -3.22 1.54
N PRO A 787 45.93 -4.08 2.40
CA PRO A 787 47.37 -4.23 2.55
C PRO A 787 48.07 -4.64 1.24
N ALA A 788 49.38 -4.41 1.18
CA ALA A 788 50.21 -4.95 0.11
C ALA A 788 50.19 -6.50 0.12
N GLY A 789 50.05 -7.10 -1.06
CA GLY A 789 50.02 -8.54 -1.25
C GLY A 789 48.87 -9.00 -2.14
N LYS A 790 48.57 -10.29 -2.06
CA LYS A 790 47.39 -10.89 -2.68
C LYS A 790 46.38 -11.18 -1.59
N HIS A 791 45.16 -10.70 -1.77
CA HIS A 791 44.12 -10.79 -0.74
C HIS A 791 42.79 -11.20 -1.35
N ARG A 792 42.05 -12.05 -0.61
CA ARG A 792 40.64 -12.31 -0.87
C ARG A 792 39.81 -11.32 -0.05
N ILE A 793 38.96 -10.57 -0.73
CA ILE A 793 38.00 -9.65 -0.12
C ILE A 793 36.61 -10.23 -0.22
N GLU A 794 35.86 -10.17 0.87
CA GLU A 794 34.49 -10.64 0.94
C GLU A 794 33.61 -9.60 1.61
N PHE A 795 32.51 -9.22 0.96
CA PHE A 795 31.44 -8.45 1.59
C PHE A 795 30.25 -9.36 1.81
N VAL A 796 29.69 -9.35 3.02
CA VAL A 796 28.50 -10.13 3.40
C VAL A 796 27.46 -9.19 4.00
N PHE A 797 26.23 -9.29 3.53
CA PHE A 797 25.09 -8.55 4.08
C PHE A 797 24.44 -9.35 5.22
N ASP A 798 24.80 -9.02 6.46
CA ASP A 798 24.32 -9.67 7.69
C ASP A 798 24.02 -8.62 8.77
N PRO A 799 22.85 -7.94 8.70
CA PRO A 799 22.45 -6.90 9.65
C PRO A 799 22.11 -7.49 11.03
N ASP A 800 22.90 -7.11 12.04
CA ASP A 800 22.79 -7.66 13.41
C ASP A 800 21.43 -7.33 14.07
N ASP A 801 20.93 -6.11 13.89
CA ASP A 801 19.65 -5.68 14.48
C ASP A 801 18.45 -6.40 13.90
N VAL A 802 18.44 -6.62 12.58
CA VAL A 802 17.43 -7.45 11.92
C VAL A 802 17.50 -8.88 12.46
N ARG A 803 18.70 -9.40 12.72
CA ARG A 803 18.86 -10.74 13.32
C ARG A 803 18.27 -10.84 14.72
N ILE A 804 18.51 -9.83 15.56
CA ILE A 804 17.94 -9.74 16.91
C ILE A 804 16.41 -9.65 16.82
N CYS A 805 15.88 -8.77 15.96
CA CYS A 805 14.44 -8.60 15.79
C CYS A 805 13.76 -9.84 15.21
N GLY A 806 14.40 -10.56 14.29
CA GLY A 806 13.96 -11.86 13.77
C GLY A 806 13.88 -12.94 14.85
N THR A 807 14.84 -12.96 15.78
CA THR A 807 14.83 -13.87 16.94
C THR A 807 13.66 -13.56 17.88
N ILE A 808 13.46 -12.29 18.24
CA ILE A 808 12.31 -11.86 19.07
C ILE A 808 11.00 -12.22 18.38
N THR A 809 10.88 -11.94 17.08
CA THR A 809 9.71 -12.29 16.27
C THR A 809 9.42 -13.78 16.33
N THR A 810 10.44 -14.63 16.17
CA THR A 810 10.31 -16.10 16.27
C THR A 810 9.74 -16.53 17.62
N ILE A 811 10.28 -16.01 18.72
CA ILE A 811 9.87 -16.38 20.08
C ILE A 811 8.41 -15.97 20.33
N PHE A 812 8.05 -14.71 20.04
CA PHE A 812 6.74 -14.18 20.38
C PHE A 812 5.63 -14.62 19.41
N SER A 813 5.94 -14.80 18.12
CA SER A 813 5.00 -15.41 17.16
C SER A 813 4.74 -16.88 17.49
N GLY A 814 5.78 -17.63 17.88
CA GLY A 814 5.65 -19.02 18.35
C GLY A 814 4.82 -19.12 19.63
N LEU A 815 5.05 -18.23 20.60
CA LEU A 815 4.24 -18.14 21.82
C LEU A 815 2.77 -17.83 21.50
N LEU A 816 2.51 -16.92 20.55
CA LEU A 816 1.15 -16.58 20.12
C LEU A 816 0.41 -17.80 19.56
N VAL A 817 1.07 -18.58 18.69
CA VAL A 817 0.52 -19.84 18.15
C VAL A 817 0.32 -20.87 19.25
N LEU A 818 1.28 -21.05 20.15
CA LEU A 818 1.15 -21.98 21.26
C LEU A 818 -0.04 -21.65 22.17
N LEU A 819 -0.23 -20.36 22.50
CA LEU A 819 -1.37 -19.90 23.29
C LEU A 819 -2.71 -20.15 22.57
N LEU A 820 -2.74 -20.01 21.24
CA LEU A 820 -3.92 -20.34 20.44
C LEU A 820 -4.24 -21.84 20.52
N VAL A 821 -3.24 -22.71 20.35
CA VAL A 821 -3.40 -24.18 20.42
C VAL A 821 -3.83 -24.64 21.81
N ILE A 822 -3.16 -24.15 22.87
CA ILE A 822 -3.54 -24.45 24.26
C ILE A 822 -4.96 -23.96 24.54
N GLY A 823 -5.32 -22.77 24.05
CA GLY A 823 -6.66 -22.22 24.15
C GLY A 823 -7.72 -23.09 23.46
N ALA A 824 -7.41 -23.62 22.27
CA ALA A 824 -8.28 -24.50 21.51
C ALA A 824 -8.47 -25.85 22.21
N ILE A 825 -7.39 -26.49 22.67
CA ILE A 825 -7.43 -27.77 23.40
C ILE A 825 -8.17 -27.61 24.72
N GLY A 826 -7.84 -26.59 25.52
CA GLY A 826 -8.50 -26.32 26.80
C GLY A 826 -9.98 -25.98 26.64
N GLY A 827 -10.35 -25.28 25.56
CA GLY A 827 -11.73 -25.04 25.16
C GLY A 827 -12.48 -26.32 24.79
N GLY A 828 -11.84 -27.19 23.99
CA GLY A 828 -12.37 -28.49 23.59
C GLY A 828 -12.61 -29.41 24.79
N VAL A 829 -11.64 -29.52 25.70
CA VAL A 829 -11.76 -30.34 26.93
C VAL A 829 -12.87 -29.83 27.85
N ARG A 830 -13.01 -28.51 28.04
CA ARG A 830 -14.13 -27.93 28.81
C ARG A 830 -15.48 -28.14 28.12
N GLY A 831 -15.50 -28.11 26.79
CA GLY A 831 -16.70 -28.43 26.00
C GLY A 831 -17.14 -29.87 26.21
N MET A 832 -16.20 -30.82 26.13
CA MET A 832 -16.46 -32.25 26.36
C MET A 832 -16.91 -32.52 27.80
N LYS A 833 -16.28 -31.90 28.81
CA LYS A 833 -16.74 -32.03 30.21
C LYS A 833 -18.18 -31.54 30.41
N LYS A 834 -18.55 -30.41 29.81
CA LYS A 834 -19.93 -29.88 29.81
C LYS A 834 -20.93 -30.64 28.94
N MET A 835 -20.46 -31.62 28.17
CA MET A 835 -21.30 -32.55 27.40
C MET A 835 -21.48 -33.88 28.13
N ASN A 836 -20.53 -34.24 29.00
CA ASN A 836 -20.58 -35.43 29.84
C ASN A 836 -21.26 -35.16 31.20
N GLU A 837 -21.35 -33.88 31.61
CA GLU A 837 -22.27 -33.34 32.63
C GLU A 837 -23.59 -32.91 31.99
#